data_AF-A0A8S2P5D6-F1
#
_entry.id   AF-A0A8S2P5D6-F1
#
_cell.length_a   1.000
_cell.length_b   1.000
_cell.length_c   1.000
_cell.angle_alpha   90.00
_cell.angle_beta   90.00
_cell.angle_gamma   90.00
#
_symmetry.space_group_name_H-M   'P 1'
#
loop_
_entity.id
_entity.type
_entity.pdbx_description
1 polymer ?
#
loop_
_entity_poly.entity_id
_entity_poly.type
_entity_poly.pdbx_seq_one_letter_code
_entity_poly.pdbx_strand_id
1 'polypeptide(L)'
;RLIENAGNYQIVTTLRKHPDDRTAPKDPTPVPKPPKRIRTPPPRERIPIPTRKPETPSPSPSPPPTRPGISTQEDQHEPRFYTEESVQQGTLVPFAEFNVERDCNNLQKAMKGLGTDENMLIHILGNRSNDQRLQIRDKYKTMFGQDLIKDIKGDTSGNFQKILTNLLYSPVEYDCHELERAIKGAGTDEEALIEILASRSNKRLKAINENYQTLFNRTLEKDIVGDTSGYLEKLLVALSQGKRPESNDVNLDEAENDAKTLFEAGEKKWGTDESKFLEILCNRSNAHLKAVFEAYRQFSKKDIENVIKSETSGNICKGLLAIVRVMRNRPGYFASQLKKALKGIGTDEDELNRVVISRCEVDMIQIKEEYETIMKRTLEKHVESDTSGDYRKILLELLKDPTRRTQKAGNEKYENVELPGYKQPEIYKEDIIQQGTMKAAPNFDAGRDADALRKAMKGFGTDEKALIAILGNRNTAQRLEIKATFKSKLGRDLVSDLKSETSGNFSKLLERLMMDPVELDCFELKQAVKGLGTDEETLIEILTSRSNDRLKAIGETYTKMYSKALEKDVKSDTSGDFRHLLVSLLQGRRPETTEVNVTEAQKDAQELIDAGKAKFGTDESKFNALFCDRSDAQLRGIFNEYAKLTGNSVEETVKSETSGDIQKGILAIIRCGLGTKESTLNRIVITRSEIDLVQIKEAYNRLFNRELERDVSSETSGDYKALLLELMKDPSQRSG
;
A
#
# COMPACT_ATOMS: atom_id res chain seq x y z
N ARG A 1 -10.20 -9.80 -7.55
CA ARG A 1 -9.51 -10.91 -8.26
C ARG A 1 -9.04 -12.05 -7.31
N LEU A 2 -9.58 -12.20 -6.09
CA LEU A 2 -9.37 -13.39 -5.25
C LEU A 2 -10.67 -14.06 -4.75
N ILE A 3 -11.82 -13.69 -5.30
CA ILE A 3 -13.08 -14.41 -5.09
C ILE A 3 -13.80 -14.49 -6.44
N GLU A 4 -13.42 -15.46 -7.25
CA GLU A 4 -14.34 -16.17 -8.13
C GLU A 4 -13.98 -17.66 -8.03
N ASN A 5 -14.72 -18.34 -7.15
CA ASN A 5 -15.12 -19.74 -7.25
C ASN A 5 -14.07 -20.81 -6.97
N ALA A 6 -13.76 -20.97 -5.68
CA ALA A 6 -13.70 -22.30 -5.09
C ALA A 6 -15.09 -22.96 -5.17
N GLY A 7 -15.15 -24.18 -5.71
CA GLY A 7 -16.38 -24.95 -5.81
C GLY A 7 -16.10 -26.43 -6.04
N ASN A 8 -15.77 -27.14 -4.96
CA ASN A 8 -16.08 -28.54 -4.64
C ASN A 8 -14.89 -29.30 -4.08
N TYR A 9 -14.89 -29.54 -2.78
CA TYR A 9 -14.81 -30.90 -2.22
C TYR A 9 -15.43 -30.87 -0.81
N GLN A 10 -16.63 -31.44 -0.67
CA GLN A 10 -17.22 -31.78 0.62
C GLN A 10 -16.46 -32.97 1.21
N ILE A 11 -15.95 -32.79 2.43
CA ILE A 11 -15.54 -33.88 3.32
C ILE A 11 -16.80 -34.41 3.99
N VAL A 12 -17.18 -35.66 3.71
CA VAL A 12 -18.06 -36.44 4.57
C VAL A 12 -17.19 -37.45 5.30
N THR A 13 -16.93 -37.18 6.57
CA THR A 13 -16.42 -38.17 7.53
C THR A 13 -17.57 -39.08 7.97
N THR A 14 -17.40 -40.39 7.88
CA THR A 14 -18.08 -41.31 8.81
C THR A 14 -17.22 -42.56 9.08
N LEU A 15 -17.25 -42.94 10.36
CA LEU A 15 -16.42 -43.91 11.06
C LEU A 15 -16.77 -45.39 10.79
N ARG A 16 -15.76 -46.25 11.07
CA ARG A 16 -15.81 -47.58 11.73
C ARG A 16 -16.24 -48.83 10.93
N LYS A 17 -15.27 -49.76 10.70
CA LYS A 17 -15.16 -51.12 11.31
C LYS A 17 -14.34 -52.10 10.41
N HIS A 18 -13.35 -52.78 10.99
CA HIS A 18 -12.97 -54.17 10.68
C HIS A 18 -13.91 -55.11 11.49
N PRO A 19 -14.06 -56.44 11.24
CA PRO A 19 -13.11 -57.39 10.61
C PRO A 19 -13.72 -58.51 9.70
N ASP A 20 -12.83 -59.40 9.21
CA ASP A 20 -12.99 -60.87 9.00
C ASP A 20 -13.66 -61.52 7.75
N ASP A 21 -12.77 -62.17 6.95
CA ASP A 21 -12.64 -63.63 6.69
C ASP A 21 -13.13 -64.29 5.36
N ARG A 22 -12.25 -65.17 4.82
CA ARG A 22 -12.42 -66.28 3.82
C ARG A 22 -12.67 -65.90 2.33
N THR A 23 -12.06 -66.48 1.28
CA THR A 23 -11.28 -67.71 1.02
C THR A 23 -10.61 -67.63 -0.38
N ALA A 24 -9.49 -68.35 -0.56
CA ALA A 24 -8.62 -68.56 -1.76
C ALA A 24 -9.34 -69.24 -2.98
N PRO A 25 -8.72 -69.57 -4.16
CA PRO A 25 -7.26 -69.71 -4.48
C PRO A 25 -6.70 -69.38 -5.90
N LYS A 26 -5.35 -69.28 -5.97
CA LYS A 26 -4.33 -69.70 -7.02
C LYS A 26 -4.53 -69.27 -8.49
N ASP A 27 -3.57 -68.89 -9.33
CA ASP A 27 -2.08 -68.81 -9.48
C ASP A 27 -1.85 -68.06 -10.84
N PRO A 28 -0.64 -67.83 -11.39
CA PRO A 28 0.67 -67.49 -10.83
C PRO A 28 1.27 -66.19 -11.44
N THR A 29 2.32 -65.70 -10.78
CA THR A 29 3.21 -64.58 -11.14
C THR A 29 3.95 -64.69 -12.48
N PRO A 30 4.29 -63.55 -13.12
CA PRO A 30 5.52 -63.42 -13.89
C PRO A 30 6.57 -62.51 -13.22
N VAL A 31 7.81 -62.98 -13.32
CA VAL A 31 9.09 -62.45 -12.80
C VAL A 31 9.42 -61.02 -13.27
N PRO A 32 9.95 -60.13 -12.41
CA PRO A 32 10.48 -58.83 -12.83
C PRO A 32 11.92 -58.94 -13.37
N LYS A 33 12.17 -58.31 -14.53
CA LYS A 33 13.48 -58.19 -15.19
C LYS A 33 14.41 -57.22 -14.42
N PRO A 34 15.74 -57.45 -14.43
CA PRO A 34 16.69 -56.69 -13.60
C PRO A 34 16.98 -55.26 -14.13
N PRO A 35 17.39 -54.33 -13.23
CA PRO A 35 17.66 -52.94 -13.59
C PRO A 35 19.00 -52.78 -14.35
N LYS A 36 19.00 -51.91 -15.36
CA LYS A 36 20.17 -51.56 -16.17
C LYS A 36 21.11 -50.60 -15.41
N ARG A 37 22.39 -50.97 -15.40
CA ARG A 37 23.55 -50.22 -14.87
C ARG A 37 23.65 -48.80 -15.44
N ILE A 38 23.80 -47.83 -14.53
CA ILE A 38 24.28 -46.47 -14.79
C ILE A 38 25.80 -46.53 -14.99
N ARG A 39 26.29 -45.98 -16.12
CA ARG A 39 27.72 -45.84 -16.43
C ARG A 39 28.20 -44.46 -15.99
N THR A 40 29.26 -44.43 -15.19
CA THR A 40 30.06 -43.25 -14.85
C THR A 40 31.02 -42.87 -16.00
N PRO A 41 31.30 -41.57 -16.24
CA PRO A 41 32.36 -41.14 -17.16
C PRO A 41 33.75 -41.10 -16.49
N PRO A 42 34.85 -41.20 -17.27
CA PRO A 42 36.23 -41.33 -16.77
C PRO A 42 36.91 -39.99 -16.41
N PRO A 43 38.02 -40.01 -15.65
CA PRO A 43 38.70 -38.81 -15.16
C PRO A 43 39.55 -38.13 -16.25
N ARG A 44 39.63 -36.79 -16.23
CA ARG A 44 40.53 -36.00 -17.10
C ARG A 44 41.80 -35.58 -16.37
N GLU A 45 42.93 -35.82 -17.05
CA GLU A 45 44.31 -35.54 -16.65
C GLU A 45 44.66 -34.04 -16.72
N ARG A 46 45.65 -33.66 -15.91
CA ARG A 46 46.25 -32.31 -15.82
C ARG A 46 47.29 -32.12 -16.91
N ILE A 47 47.28 -30.95 -17.57
CA ILE A 47 48.34 -30.48 -18.47
C ILE A 47 49.09 -29.31 -17.80
N PRO A 48 50.44 -29.19 -17.96
CA PRO A 48 51.27 -28.25 -17.19
C PRO A 48 51.39 -26.85 -17.83
N ILE A 49 51.59 -25.83 -17.00
CA ILE A 49 51.89 -24.44 -17.38
C ILE A 49 53.40 -24.24 -17.49
N PRO A 50 53.95 -23.65 -18.57
CA PRO A 50 55.36 -23.32 -18.66
C PRO A 50 55.70 -21.93 -18.09
N THR A 51 56.82 -21.88 -17.38
CA THR A 51 57.50 -20.73 -16.77
C THR A 51 58.20 -19.80 -17.77
N ARG A 52 58.27 -18.49 -17.48
CA ARG A 52 59.38 -17.63 -17.93
C ARG A 52 59.82 -16.67 -16.80
N LYS A 53 61.14 -16.51 -16.70
CA LYS A 53 61.95 -15.84 -15.65
C LYS A 53 62.33 -14.38 -16.06
N PRO A 54 63.06 -13.58 -15.23
CA PRO A 54 62.74 -12.18 -14.91
C PRO A 54 63.73 -11.15 -15.49
N GLU A 55 63.34 -9.86 -15.52
CA GLU A 55 64.27 -8.71 -15.57
C GLU A 55 63.75 -7.51 -14.74
N THR A 56 64.69 -6.82 -14.07
CA THR A 56 64.55 -5.67 -13.14
C THR A 56 65.02 -4.34 -13.84
N PRO A 57 65.18 -3.15 -13.18
CA PRO A 57 64.26 -2.01 -13.32
C PRO A 57 64.91 -0.67 -13.80
N SER A 58 64.06 0.37 -13.96
CA SER A 58 64.29 1.86 -13.91
C SER A 58 64.09 2.62 -15.23
N PRO A 59 63.84 3.96 -15.25
CA PRO A 59 63.08 4.84 -14.36
C PRO A 59 61.98 5.68 -15.10
N SER A 60 61.13 6.37 -14.31
CA SER A 60 59.95 7.15 -14.72
C SER A 60 60.22 8.39 -15.60
N PRO A 61 59.21 8.83 -16.38
CA PRO A 61 58.88 10.25 -16.48
C PRO A 61 57.41 10.56 -16.14
N SER A 62 57.20 11.77 -15.63
CA SER A 62 56.00 12.32 -14.99
C SER A 62 54.73 12.35 -15.86
N PRO A 63 53.52 12.30 -15.27
CA PRO A 63 52.26 12.48 -15.99
C PRO A 63 51.85 13.96 -16.13
N PRO A 64 51.14 14.35 -17.21
CA PRO A 64 50.53 15.68 -17.36
C PRO A 64 49.27 15.84 -16.50
N PRO A 65 48.81 17.08 -16.25
CA PRO A 65 47.93 17.40 -15.13
C PRO A 65 46.43 17.14 -15.36
N THR A 66 45.78 17.02 -14.21
CA THR A 66 44.42 16.65 -13.81
C THR A 66 43.24 17.31 -14.55
N ARG A 67 42.16 16.53 -14.75
CA ARG A 67 40.76 17.02 -14.74
C ARG A 67 39.94 16.16 -13.76
N PRO A 68 39.05 16.72 -12.91
CA PRO A 68 38.60 16.06 -11.69
C PRO A 68 37.66 14.89 -11.98
N GLY A 69 38.10 13.67 -11.62
CA GLY A 69 37.26 12.48 -11.58
C GLY A 69 36.50 12.41 -10.28
N ILE A 70 35.20 12.17 -10.39
CA ILE A 70 34.22 11.92 -9.34
C ILE A 70 34.76 10.86 -8.37
N SER A 71 34.95 11.22 -7.10
CA SER A 71 35.24 10.26 -6.04
C SER A 71 34.00 9.43 -5.77
N THR A 72 34.09 8.11 -5.93
CA THR A 72 33.20 7.16 -5.25
C THR A 72 33.46 7.25 -3.75
N GLN A 73 32.67 8.06 -3.05
CA GLN A 73 32.57 7.98 -1.59
C GLN A 73 31.76 6.73 -1.25
N GLU A 74 32.41 5.75 -0.64
CA GLU A 74 31.73 4.77 0.18
C GLU A 74 31.13 5.53 1.38
N ASP A 75 29.81 5.45 1.54
CA ASP A 75 29.05 6.04 2.65
C ASP A 75 29.55 5.47 4.00
N GLN A 76 30.47 6.18 4.64
CA GLN A 76 30.68 6.09 6.09
C GLN A 76 29.75 7.09 6.77
N HIS A 77 28.47 6.73 6.94
CA HIS A 77 27.59 7.44 7.86
C HIS A 77 27.99 7.04 9.29
N GLU A 78 28.59 7.96 10.06
CA GLU A 78 28.75 7.75 11.50
C GLU A 78 27.37 7.54 12.15
N PRO A 79 27.20 6.54 13.03
CA PRO A 79 25.93 6.28 13.66
C PRO A 79 25.52 7.45 14.57
N ARG A 80 24.34 8.04 14.32
CA ARG A 80 23.72 8.99 15.24
C ARG A 80 23.39 8.29 16.56
N PHE A 81 23.89 8.83 17.67
CA PHE A 81 23.58 8.37 19.01
C PHE A 81 22.54 9.29 19.65
N TYR A 82 21.41 8.73 20.06
CA TYR A 82 20.46 9.43 20.92
C TYR A 82 20.90 9.24 22.39
N THR A 83 21.18 10.34 23.09
CA THR A 83 21.41 10.31 24.54
C THR A 83 20.06 10.20 25.26
N GLU A 84 20.05 9.71 26.50
CA GLU A 84 18.83 9.71 27.34
C GLU A 84 18.25 11.12 27.55
N GLU A 85 19.06 12.16 27.33
CA GLU A 85 18.68 13.58 27.37
C GLU A 85 17.98 14.07 26.09
N SER A 86 17.99 13.29 24.99
CA SER A 86 17.19 13.61 23.81
C SER A 86 15.71 13.46 24.15
N VAL A 87 14.96 14.57 24.10
CA VAL A 87 13.54 14.61 24.43
C VAL A 87 12.80 13.67 23.48
N GLN A 88 12.35 12.52 23.99
CA GLN A 88 11.46 11.60 23.28
C GLN A 88 10.11 12.30 23.12
N GLN A 89 9.70 12.55 21.86
CA GLN A 89 8.45 13.27 21.58
C GLN A 89 7.49 12.36 20.81
N GLY A 90 6.32 12.11 21.41
CA GLY A 90 5.20 11.45 20.77
C GLY A 90 4.49 12.36 19.77
N THR A 91 3.89 11.76 18.74
CA THR A 91 2.96 12.43 17.83
C THR A 91 1.57 12.60 18.43
N LEU A 92 1.21 11.76 19.41
CA LEU A 92 -0.04 11.82 20.15
C LEU A 92 0.22 12.35 21.56
N VAL A 93 -0.57 13.34 21.97
CA VAL A 93 -0.49 14.01 23.28
C VAL A 93 -1.88 14.05 23.93
N PRO A 94 -1.99 14.25 25.26
CA PRO A 94 -3.28 14.38 25.92
C PRO A 94 -4.16 15.44 25.25
N PHE A 95 -5.42 15.09 25.00
CA PHE A 95 -6.39 16.00 24.42
C PHE A 95 -6.83 17.04 25.45
N ALA A 96 -6.65 18.33 25.15
CA ALA A 96 -6.89 19.41 26.10
C ALA A 96 -8.36 19.51 26.56
N GLU A 97 -9.32 19.38 25.64
CA GLU A 97 -10.76 19.48 25.93
C GLU A 97 -11.39 18.11 26.28
N PHE A 98 -10.64 17.26 26.97
CA PHE A 98 -11.10 15.91 27.28
C PHE A 98 -12.31 15.93 28.22
N ASN A 99 -13.38 15.27 27.79
CA ASN A 99 -14.55 15.02 28.61
C ASN A 99 -14.97 13.56 28.40
N VAL A 100 -14.69 12.75 29.42
CA VAL A 100 -14.89 11.30 29.36
C VAL A 100 -16.35 10.91 29.11
N GLU A 101 -17.31 11.62 29.67
CA GLU A 101 -18.74 11.33 29.50
C GLU A 101 -19.21 11.67 28.08
N ARG A 102 -18.75 12.79 27.53
CA ARG A 102 -19.02 13.19 26.15
C ARG A 102 -18.43 12.17 25.18
N ASP A 103 -17.17 11.78 25.39
CA ASP A 103 -16.51 10.79 24.54
C ASP A 103 -17.23 9.43 24.63
N CYS A 104 -17.63 8.97 25.82
CA CYS A 104 -18.41 7.74 25.97
C CYS A 104 -19.76 7.80 25.23
N ASN A 105 -20.51 8.90 25.39
CA ASN A 105 -21.79 9.08 24.69
C ASN A 105 -21.61 9.12 23.17
N ASN A 106 -20.54 9.76 22.68
CA ASN A 106 -20.26 9.84 21.25
C ASN A 106 -19.86 8.47 20.69
N LEU A 107 -19.04 7.69 21.39
CA LEU A 107 -18.71 6.32 21.00
C LEU A 107 -19.94 5.41 21.00
N GLN A 108 -20.81 5.50 22.02
CA GLN A 108 -22.05 4.71 22.06
C GLN A 108 -22.95 5.03 20.86
N LYS A 109 -23.11 6.33 20.55
CA LYS A 109 -23.88 6.77 19.38
C LYS A 109 -23.26 6.31 18.07
N ALA A 110 -21.93 6.36 17.97
CA ALA A 110 -21.20 5.94 16.77
C ALA A 110 -21.40 4.45 16.45
N MET A 111 -21.64 3.62 17.46
CA MET A 111 -21.86 2.17 17.30
C MET A 111 -23.34 1.76 17.39
N LYS A 112 -24.27 2.72 17.41
CA LYS A 112 -25.70 2.43 17.58
C LYS A 112 -26.46 2.61 16.27
N GLY A 113 -27.00 1.51 15.75
CA GLY A 113 -27.91 1.53 14.59
C GLY A 113 -27.53 0.50 13.54
N LEU A 114 -27.96 0.72 12.30
CA LEU A 114 -27.48 -0.03 11.15
C LEU A 114 -26.26 0.70 10.58
N GLY A 115 -25.06 0.15 10.81
CA GLY A 115 -23.78 0.77 10.45
C GLY A 115 -23.07 1.41 11.64
N THR A 116 -21.85 1.88 11.42
CA THR A 116 -20.96 2.43 12.43
C THR A 116 -20.38 3.75 11.93
N ASP A 117 -20.24 4.77 12.79
CA ASP A 117 -19.54 6.01 12.45
C ASP A 117 -18.04 5.83 12.71
N GLU A 118 -17.32 5.32 11.70
CA GLU A 118 -15.88 5.09 11.81
C GLU A 118 -15.10 6.38 12.04
N ASN A 119 -15.55 7.51 11.49
CA ASN A 119 -14.89 8.80 11.65
C ASN A 119 -14.93 9.27 13.11
N MET A 120 -16.04 9.06 13.83
CA MET A 120 -16.12 9.35 15.27
C MET A 120 -15.21 8.43 16.09
N LEU A 121 -15.18 7.13 15.77
CA LEU A 121 -14.24 6.19 16.40
C LEU A 121 -12.79 6.64 16.19
N ILE A 122 -12.42 7.02 14.95
CA ILE A 122 -11.09 7.56 14.61
C ILE A 122 -10.80 8.85 15.37
N HIS A 123 -11.76 9.78 15.38
CA HIS A 123 -11.58 11.09 16.01
C HIS A 123 -11.28 10.94 17.50
N ILE A 124 -12.05 10.13 18.21
CA ILE A 124 -11.86 9.92 19.65
C ILE A 124 -10.60 9.08 19.88
N LEU A 125 -10.51 7.86 19.34
CA LEU A 125 -9.41 6.95 19.69
C LEU A 125 -8.05 7.37 19.09
N GLY A 126 -8.04 8.15 18.01
CA GLY A 126 -6.83 8.70 17.39
C GLY A 126 -6.35 10.03 17.97
N ASN A 127 -7.13 10.69 18.83
CA ASN A 127 -6.75 11.98 19.44
C ASN A 127 -6.74 11.99 20.97
N ARG A 128 -7.15 10.90 21.64
CA ARG A 128 -7.03 10.78 23.11
C ARG A 128 -5.75 10.05 23.48
N SER A 129 -5.04 10.55 24.49
CA SER A 129 -3.89 9.80 25.04
C SER A 129 -4.35 8.45 25.60
N ASN A 130 -3.44 7.52 25.82
CA ASN A 130 -3.78 6.21 26.36
C ASN A 130 -4.49 6.32 27.72
N ASP A 131 -4.01 7.21 28.60
CA ASP A 131 -4.65 7.48 29.89
C ASP A 131 -6.10 7.95 29.74
N GLN A 132 -6.38 8.79 28.74
CA GLN A 132 -7.74 9.25 28.42
C GLN A 132 -8.58 8.11 27.83
N ARG A 133 -8.00 7.27 26.97
CA ARG A 133 -8.66 6.08 26.39
C ARG A 133 -9.03 5.05 27.46
N LEU A 134 -8.18 4.85 28.47
CA LEU A 134 -8.48 3.98 29.62
C LEU A 134 -9.63 4.55 30.47
N GLN A 135 -9.63 5.86 30.73
CA GLN A 135 -10.76 6.53 31.40
C GLN A 135 -12.07 6.36 30.61
N ILE A 136 -12.02 6.49 29.29
CA ILE A 136 -13.17 6.23 28.40
C ILE A 136 -13.63 4.78 28.55
N ARG A 137 -12.72 3.81 28.44
CA ARG A 137 -13.04 2.38 28.56
C ARG A 137 -13.77 2.06 29.86
N ASP A 138 -13.27 2.56 30.98
CA ASP A 138 -13.85 2.28 32.31
C ASP A 138 -15.18 3.02 32.53
N LYS A 139 -15.26 4.29 32.09
CA LYS A 139 -16.49 5.08 32.20
C LYS A 139 -17.59 4.57 31.29
N TYR A 140 -17.27 4.11 30.08
CA TYR A 140 -18.23 3.52 29.13
C TYR A 140 -18.93 2.30 29.75
N LYS A 141 -18.15 1.43 30.42
CA LYS A 141 -18.70 0.29 31.17
C LYS A 141 -19.63 0.71 32.30
N THR A 142 -19.28 1.76 33.02
CA THR A 142 -20.10 2.29 34.11
C THR A 142 -21.39 2.95 33.60
N MET A 143 -21.33 3.67 32.48
CA MET A 143 -22.47 4.41 31.92
C MET A 143 -23.49 3.50 31.22
N PHE A 144 -23.01 2.47 30.50
CA PHE A 144 -23.87 1.68 29.61
C PHE A 144 -23.95 0.19 30.00
N GLY A 145 -23.15 -0.26 30.97
CA GLY A 145 -23.08 -1.69 31.32
C GLY A 145 -22.49 -2.58 30.22
N GLN A 146 -21.84 -1.96 29.23
CA GLN A 146 -21.29 -2.62 28.04
C GLN A 146 -19.76 -2.57 28.03
N ASP A 147 -19.14 -3.52 27.34
CA ASP A 147 -17.69 -3.56 27.19
C ASP A 147 -17.31 -2.88 25.88
N LEU A 148 -16.61 -1.73 25.96
CA LEU A 148 -16.28 -0.91 24.79
C LEU A 148 -15.46 -1.70 23.75
N ILE A 149 -14.54 -2.57 24.19
CA ILE A 149 -13.74 -3.38 23.27
C ILE A 149 -14.64 -4.38 22.54
N LYS A 150 -15.57 -5.03 23.26
CA LYS A 150 -16.54 -5.96 22.67
C LYS A 150 -17.47 -5.26 21.69
N ASP A 151 -17.96 -4.08 22.03
CA ASP A 151 -18.85 -3.30 21.15
C ASP A 151 -18.11 -2.93 19.86
N ILE A 152 -16.89 -2.38 19.95
CA ILE A 152 -16.07 -2.08 18.76
C ILE A 152 -15.83 -3.34 17.90
N LYS A 153 -15.60 -4.51 18.52
CA LYS A 153 -15.45 -5.78 17.78
C LYS A 153 -16.74 -6.26 17.11
N GLY A 154 -17.90 -5.88 17.63
CA GLY A 154 -19.19 -6.20 17.02
C GLY A 154 -19.53 -5.31 15.82
N ASP A 155 -19.05 -4.07 15.85
CA ASP A 155 -19.39 -3.03 14.87
C ASP A 155 -18.34 -2.84 13.76
N THR A 156 -17.08 -3.16 14.02
CA THR A 156 -15.98 -3.00 13.05
C THR A 156 -15.36 -4.33 12.65
N SER A 157 -14.59 -4.38 11.57
CA SER A 157 -13.88 -5.60 11.13
C SER A 157 -12.45 -5.35 10.64
N GLY A 158 -11.69 -6.43 10.46
CA GLY A 158 -10.35 -6.41 9.84
C GLY A 158 -9.30 -5.63 10.62
N ASN A 159 -8.33 -5.05 9.90
CA ASN A 159 -7.21 -4.31 10.51
C ASN A 159 -7.67 -3.01 11.21
N PHE A 160 -8.78 -2.41 10.77
CA PHE A 160 -9.40 -1.27 11.44
C PHE A 160 -9.93 -1.65 12.83
N GLN A 161 -10.67 -2.76 12.94
CA GLN A 161 -11.11 -3.29 14.24
C GLN A 161 -9.92 -3.61 15.16
N LYS A 162 -8.88 -4.26 14.63
CA LYS A 162 -7.68 -4.61 15.41
C LYS A 162 -7.05 -3.35 16.03
N ILE A 163 -6.74 -2.33 15.23
CA ILE A 163 -6.07 -1.13 15.77
C ILE A 163 -6.95 -0.38 16.77
N LEU A 164 -8.25 -0.21 16.53
CA LEU A 164 -9.14 0.47 17.48
C LEU A 164 -9.19 -0.25 18.84
N THR A 165 -9.29 -1.58 18.82
CA THR A 165 -9.32 -2.36 20.07
C THR A 165 -7.97 -2.37 20.77
N ASN A 166 -6.87 -2.43 20.03
CA ASN A 166 -5.52 -2.38 20.57
C ASN A 166 -5.20 -1.02 21.20
N LEU A 167 -5.75 0.07 20.66
CA LEU A 167 -5.67 1.41 21.25
C LEU A 167 -6.36 1.51 22.63
N LEU A 168 -7.22 0.57 23.02
CA LEU A 168 -7.91 0.59 24.31
C LEU A 168 -7.22 -0.24 25.39
N TYR A 169 -6.09 -0.88 25.08
CA TYR A 169 -5.25 -1.52 26.09
C TYR A 169 -4.31 -0.51 26.73
N SER A 170 -4.05 -0.67 28.03
CA SER A 170 -2.90 0.01 28.63
C SER A 170 -1.63 -0.45 27.92
N PRO A 171 -0.52 0.31 27.97
CA PRO A 171 0.61 -0.08 27.15
C PRO A 171 1.18 -1.44 27.64
N VAL A 172 1.07 -1.77 28.94
CA VAL A 172 1.48 -3.08 29.49
C VAL A 172 0.53 -4.20 29.02
N GLU A 173 -0.78 -3.98 29.08
CA GLU A 173 -1.78 -4.93 28.56
C GLU A 173 -1.54 -5.20 27.07
N TYR A 174 -1.24 -4.16 26.28
CA TYR A 174 -0.95 -4.29 24.85
C TYR A 174 0.30 -5.14 24.59
N ASP A 175 1.40 -4.86 25.29
CA ASP A 175 2.62 -5.68 25.20
C ASP A 175 2.32 -7.15 25.57
N CYS A 176 1.49 -7.40 26.60
CA CYS A 176 1.11 -8.76 26.99
C CYS A 176 0.29 -9.47 25.89
N HIS A 177 -0.67 -8.78 25.27
CA HIS A 177 -1.47 -9.33 24.18
C HIS A 177 -0.63 -9.58 22.92
N GLU A 178 0.33 -8.71 22.59
CA GLU A 178 1.23 -8.93 21.46
C GLU A 178 2.20 -10.11 21.70
N LEU A 179 2.71 -10.26 22.91
CA LEU A 179 3.51 -11.43 23.30
C LEU A 179 2.67 -12.72 23.25
N GLU A 180 1.42 -12.68 23.71
CA GLU A 180 0.52 -13.84 23.61
C GLU A 180 0.19 -14.18 22.16
N ARG A 181 -0.11 -13.18 21.33
CA ARG A 181 -0.33 -13.35 19.88
C ARG A 181 0.87 -14.00 19.21
N ALA A 182 2.08 -13.55 19.57
CA ALA A 182 3.32 -14.04 18.99
C ALA A 182 3.62 -15.51 19.33
N ILE A 183 3.11 -16.00 20.47
CA ILE A 183 3.32 -17.38 20.95
C ILE A 183 2.15 -18.30 20.58
N LYS A 184 0.94 -17.74 20.48
CA LYS A 184 -0.27 -18.53 20.32
C LYS A 184 -0.51 -18.88 18.86
N GLY A 185 -0.43 -20.17 18.53
CA GLY A 185 -0.90 -20.69 17.25
C GLY A 185 0.00 -21.79 16.72
N ALA A 186 -0.09 -22.03 15.41
CA ALA A 186 0.87 -22.88 14.72
C ALA A 186 2.06 -22.02 14.28
N GLY A 187 3.18 -22.14 15.00
CA GLY A 187 4.39 -21.33 14.80
C GLY A 187 4.48 -20.16 15.77
N THR A 188 5.63 -19.49 15.74
CA THR A 188 5.98 -18.40 16.66
C THR A 188 6.39 -17.17 15.85
N ASP A 189 5.91 -15.99 16.22
CA ASP A 189 6.39 -14.72 15.67
C ASP A 189 7.60 -14.26 16.50
N GLU A 190 8.78 -14.82 16.20
CA GLU A 190 9.96 -14.54 17.02
C GLU A 190 10.43 -13.09 16.87
N GLU A 191 10.05 -12.41 15.79
CA GLU A 191 10.40 -11.00 15.59
C GLU A 191 9.64 -10.07 16.53
N ALA A 192 8.34 -10.31 16.73
CA ALA A 192 7.57 -9.60 17.74
C ALA A 192 8.12 -9.84 19.15
N LEU A 193 8.49 -11.09 19.48
CA LEU A 193 9.13 -11.42 20.76
C LEU A 193 10.45 -10.66 20.94
N ILE A 194 11.31 -10.67 19.93
CA ILE A 194 12.60 -9.97 19.94
C ILE A 194 12.40 -8.47 20.08
N GLU A 195 11.52 -7.87 19.30
CA GLU A 195 11.27 -6.43 19.29
C GLU A 195 10.79 -5.94 20.66
N ILE A 196 9.79 -6.60 21.25
CA ILE A 196 9.25 -6.22 22.55
C ILE A 196 10.32 -6.41 23.62
N LEU A 197 10.88 -7.61 23.76
CA LEU A 197 11.76 -7.94 24.89
C LEU A 197 13.11 -7.21 24.84
N ALA A 198 13.64 -6.90 23.65
CA ALA A 198 14.88 -6.15 23.52
C ALA A 198 14.71 -4.63 23.69
N SER A 199 13.49 -4.10 23.50
CA SER A 199 13.26 -2.65 23.47
C SER A 199 12.65 -2.04 24.74
N ARG A 200 11.90 -2.83 25.51
CA ARG A 200 11.24 -2.36 26.75
C ARG A 200 12.25 -2.20 27.90
N SER A 201 12.00 -1.23 28.78
CA SER A 201 12.82 -1.02 29.98
C SER A 201 12.59 -2.11 31.02
N ASN A 202 13.50 -2.27 31.98
CA ASN A 202 13.33 -3.24 33.07
C ASN A 202 12.04 -3.03 33.86
N LYS A 203 11.72 -1.76 34.18
CA LYS A 203 10.45 -1.41 34.85
C LYS A 203 9.24 -1.91 34.05
N ARG A 204 9.28 -1.75 32.73
CA ARG A 204 8.21 -2.20 31.85
C ARG A 204 8.14 -3.72 31.75
N LEU A 205 9.26 -4.42 31.62
CA LEU A 205 9.32 -5.88 31.57
C LEU A 205 8.82 -6.55 32.86
N LYS A 206 9.15 -5.97 34.03
CA LYS A 206 8.58 -6.43 35.31
C LYS A 206 7.05 -6.32 35.33
N ALA A 207 6.51 -5.17 34.90
CA ALA A 207 5.07 -4.98 34.79
C ALA A 207 4.42 -5.94 33.79
N ILE A 208 5.08 -6.22 32.66
CA ILE A 208 4.63 -7.22 31.69
C ILE A 208 4.54 -8.60 32.33
N ASN A 209 5.57 -9.06 33.05
CA ASN A 209 5.56 -10.39 33.68
C ASN A 209 4.40 -10.55 34.68
N GLU A 210 4.17 -9.54 35.52
CA GLU A 210 3.08 -9.53 36.50
C GLU A 210 1.70 -9.53 35.81
N ASN A 211 1.54 -8.69 34.79
CA ASN A 211 0.26 -8.51 34.10
C ASN A 211 -0.06 -9.70 33.17
N TYR A 212 0.95 -10.28 32.52
CA TYR A 212 0.82 -11.47 31.68
C TYR A 212 0.31 -12.68 32.49
N GLN A 213 0.88 -12.89 33.70
CA GLN A 213 0.40 -13.92 34.62
C GLN A 213 -1.06 -13.67 35.05
N THR A 214 -1.44 -12.41 35.25
CA THR A 214 -2.81 -12.03 35.61
C THR A 214 -3.80 -12.26 34.46
N LEU A 215 -3.42 -11.88 33.23
CA LEU A 215 -4.28 -11.96 32.05
C LEU A 215 -4.46 -13.40 31.53
N PHE A 216 -3.40 -14.21 31.56
CA PHE A 216 -3.37 -15.51 30.89
C PHE A 216 -3.21 -16.70 31.83
N ASN A 217 -3.08 -16.47 33.14
CA ASN A 217 -2.90 -17.50 34.17
C ASN A 217 -1.71 -18.43 33.91
N ARG A 218 -0.65 -17.89 33.30
CA ARG A 218 0.62 -18.56 32.97
C ARG A 218 1.72 -17.51 32.92
N THR A 219 2.96 -17.90 33.23
CA THR A 219 4.10 -16.96 33.20
C THR A 219 4.60 -16.81 31.77
N LEU A 220 5.01 -15.60 31.38
CA LEU A 220 5.64 -15.34 30.08
C LEU A 220 6.85 -16.24 29.83
N GLU A 221 7.69 -16.46 30.86
CA GLU A 221 8.86 -17.35 30.75
C GLU A 221 8.48 -18.78 30.33
N LYS A 222 7.49 -19.38 30.99
CA LYS A 222 7.01 -20.72 30.65
C LYS A 222 6.50 -20.81 29.20
N ASP A 223 5.81 -19.77 28.74
CA ASP A 223 5.31 -19.73 27.36
C ASP A 223 6.44 -19.57 26.35
N ILE A 224 7.45 -18.73 26.62
CA ILE A 224 8.66 -18.61 25.79
C ILE A 224 9.40 -19.95 25.70
N VAL A 225 9.60 -20.62 26.84
CA VAL A 225 10.27 -21.93 26.90
C VAL A 225 9.48 -23.02 26.17
N GLY A 226 8.14 -22.91 26.17
CA GLY A 226 7.28 -23.87 25.49
C GLY A 226 7.31 -23.77 23.96
N ASP A 227 7.61 -22.58 23.43
CA ASP A 227 7.41 -22.26 22.01
C ASP A 227 8.71 -21.94 21.25
N THR A 228 9.80 -21.65 21.98
CA THR A 228 11.12 -21.40 21.41
C THR A 228 12.13 -22.45 21.86
N SER A 229 13.31 -22.48 21.22
CA SER A 229 14.35 -23.44 21.59
C SER A 229 15.76 -22.88 21.40
N GLY A 230 16.74 -23.58 21.99
CA GLY A 230 18.16 -23.32 21.78
C GLY A 230 18.61 -21.97 22.35
N TYR A 231 19.49 -21.27 21.63
CA TYR A 231 20.03 -19.99 22.10
C TYR A 231 19.02 -18.84 22.01
N LEU A 232 18.03 -18.93 21.13
CA LEU A 232 16.95 -17.95 21.07
C LEU A 232 16.09 -18.00 22.33
N GLU A 233 15.71 -19.19 22.78
CA GLU A 233 14.99 -19.38 24.05
C GLU A 233 15.74 -18.72 25.21
N LYS A 234 17.04 -19.03 25.35
CA LYS A 234 17.91 -18.45 26.38
C LYS A 234 17.97 -16.92 26.31
N LEU A 235 18.06 -16.36 25.10
CA LEU A 235 18.04 -14.91 24.88
C LEU A 235 16.73 -14.29 25.37
N LEU A 236 15.60 -14.82 24.92
CA LEU A 236 14.27 -14.28 25.22
C LEU A 236 13.95 -14.42 26.71
N VAL A 237 14.32 -15.53 27.35
CA VAL A 237 14.22 -15.71 28.81
C VAL A 237 15.10 -14.70 29.55
N ALA A 238 16.34 -14.49 29.13
CA ALA A 238 17.23 -13.53 29.78
C ALA A 238 16.68 -12.09 29.68
N LEU A 239 16.15 -11.71 28.51
CA LEU A 239 15.54 -10.39 28.31
C LEU A 239 14.24 -10.24 29.10
N SER A 240 13.36 -11.24 29.08
CA SER A 240 12.05 -11.16 29.74
C SER A 240 12.14 -10.95 31.25
N GLN A 241 13.23 -11.35 31.89
CA GLN A 241 13.44 -11.11 33.32
C GLN A 241 13.50 -9.61 33.69
N GLY A 242 13.88 -8.72 32.77
CA GLY A 242 13.97 -7.28 33.05
C GLY A 242 14.93 -6.95 34.20
N LYS A 243 16.11 -7.58 34.19
CA LYS A 243 17.15 -7.47 35.24
C LYS A 243 18.48 -6.88 34.74
N ARG A 244 18.51 -6.25 33.57
CA ARG A 244 19.74 -5.62 33.05
C ARG A 244 20.22 -4.54 34.03
N PRO A 245 21.51 -4.46 34.40
CA PRO A 245 22.00 -3.36 35.21
C PRO A 245 21.76 -2.00 34.53
N GLU A 246 21.27 -1.01 35.28
CA GLU A 246 20.96 0.35 34.78
C GLU A 246 22.00 1.40 35.21
N SER A 247 23.12 0.98 35.83
CA SER A 247 24.18 1.91 36.21
C SER A 247 24.89 2.49 34.98
N ASN A 248 25.23 3.77 35.08
CA ASN A 248 26.07 4.50 34.12
C ASN A 248 27.56 4.43 34.48
N ASP A 249 27.91 3.83 35.62
CA ASP A 249 29.31 3.62 36.00
C ASP A 249 29.94 2.56 35.09
N VAL A 250 31.12 2.90 34.54
CA VAL A 250 31.84 2.02 33.62
C VAL A 250 33.22 1.71 34.19
N ASN A 251 33.50 0.42 34.39
CA ASN A 251 34.86 -0.07 34.62
C ASN A 251 35.51 -0.39 33.26
N LEU A 252 36.46 0.44 32.84
CA LEU A 252 37.12 0.30 31.54
C LEU A 252 37.94 -0.99 31.41
N ASP A 253 38.56 -1.46 32.48
CA ASP A 253 39.31 -2.73 32.47
C ASP A 253 38.37 -3.92 32.28
N GLU A 254 37.19 -3.89 32.91
CA GLU A 254 36.15 -4.91 32.70
C GLU A 254 35.57 -4.83 31.29
N ALA A 255 35.38 -3.63 30.74
CA ALA A 255 34.92 -3.43 29.38
C ALA A 255 35.91 -3.98 28.34
N GLU A 256 37.21 -3.77 28.55
CA GLU A 256 38.26 -4.34 27.69
C GLU A 256 38.30 -5.88 27.80
N ASN A 257 38.14 -6.44 29.01
CA ASN A 257 38.07 -7.88 29.22
C ASN A 257 36.84 -8.51 28.55
N ASP A 258 35.67 -7.89 28.65
CA ASP A 258 34.46 -8.33 27.94
C ASP A 258 34.65 -8.22 26.43
N ALA A 259 35.29 -7.16 25.92
CA ALA A 259 35.59 -7.00 24.50
C ALA A 259 36.51 -8.10 23.98
N LYS A 260 37.58 -8.40 24.71
CA LYS A 260 38.46 -9.52 24.43
C LYS A 260 37.70 -10.86 24.47
N THR A 261 36.82 -11.04 25.46
CA THR A 261 35.98 -12.25 25.58
C THR A 261 35.10 -12.43 24.34
N LEU A 262 34.44 -11.37 23.86
CA LEU A 262 33.64 -11.42 22.62
C LEU A 262 34.51 -11.75 21.39
N PHE A 263 35.72 -11.21 21.31
CA PHE A 263 36.63 -11.44 20.18
C PHE A 263 37.12 -12.89 20.17
N GLU A 264 37.48 -13.42 21.34
CA GLU A 264 37.88 -14.81 21.50
C GLU A 264 36.71 -15.78 21.31
N ALA A 265 35.48 -15.36 21.65
CA ALA A 265 34.24 -16.12 21.49
C ALA A 265 33.73 -16.20 20.04
N GLY A 266 34.04 -15.21 19.20
CA GLY A 266 33.68 -15.17 17.78
C GLY A 266 34.92 -15.31 16.88
N GLU A 267 35.44 -14.19 16.39
CA GLU A 267 36.41 -14.13 15.28
C GLU A 267 37.72 -14.92 15.46
N LYS A 268 38.13 -15.24 16.69
CA LYS A 268 39.36 -16.01 16.95
C LYS A 268 39.17 -17.53 16.85
N LYS A 269 37.94 -18.03 16.69
CA LYS A 269 37.65 -19.46 16.58
C LYS A 269 36.79 -19.75 15.35
N TRP A 270 36.70 -21.03 14.98
CA TRP A 270 35.74 -21.47 13.97
C TRP A 270 34.40 -21.79 14.64
N GLY A 271 33.35 -21.08 14.23
CA GLY A 271 32.06 -21.07 14.92
C GLY A 271 32.03 -20.02 16.03
N THR A 272 30.92 -19.97 16.78
CA THR A 272 30.68 -18.92 17.77
C THR A 272 30.35 -19.54 19.11
N ASP A 273 30.80 -18.90 20.19
CA ASP A 273 30.33 -19.22 21.53
C ASP A 273 29.16 -18.29 21.88
N GLU A 274 27.95 -18.67 21.45
CA GLU A 274 26.75 -17.85 21.66
C GLU A 274 26.47 -17.62 23.15
N SER A 275 26.92 -18.54 24.02
CA SER A 275 26.78 -18.41 25.47
C SER A 275 27.52 -17.18 26.00
N LYS A 276 28.71 -16.89 25.47
CA LYS A 276 29.49 -15.69 25.85
C LYS A 276 28.89 -14.40 25.30
N PHE A 277 28.36 -14.44 24.08
CA PHE A 277 27.60 -13.31 23.54
C PHE A 277 26.37 -13.00 24.41
N LEU A 278 25.63 -14.03 24.82
CA LEU A 278 24.46 -13.88 25.70
C LEU A 278 24.86 -13.35 27.09
N GLU A 279 25.90 -13.94 27.70
CA GLU A 279 26.40 -13.53 29.01
C GLU A 279 26.68 -12.02 29.07
N ILE A 280 27.35 -11.49 28.06
CA ILE A 280 27.73 -10.07 28.00
C ILE A 280 26.56 -9.20 27.52
N LEU A 281 25.95 -9.53 26.38
CA LEU A 281 24.95 -8.65 25.75
C LEU A 281 23.63 -8.58 26.52
N CYS A 282 23.27 -9.58 27.34
CA CYS A 282 22.04 -9.55 28.14
C CYS A 282 22.24 -8.95 29.53
N ASN A 283 23.43 -9.09 30.13
CA ASN A 283 23.63 -8.81 31.56
C ASN A 283 24.50 -7.58 31.86
N ARG A 284 25.08 -6.92 30.86
CA ARG A 284 25.81 -5.65 31.07
C ARG A 284 24.92 -4.43 30.90
N SER A 285 25.23 -3.35 31.61
CA SER A 285 24.51 -2.08 31.42
C SER A 285 24.75 -1.50 30.03
N ASN A 286 23.85 -0.64 29.58
CA ASN A 286 24.01 0.02 28.28
C ASN A 286 25.25 0.91 28.23
N ALA A 287 25.61 1.57 29.34
CA ALA A 287 26.84 2.35 29.45
C ALA A 287 28.08 1.45 29.32
N HIS A 288 28.09 0.31 30.01
CA HIS A 288 29.18 -0.67 29.91
C HIS A 288 29.31 -1.26 28.51
N LEU A 289 28.20 -1.67 27.87
CA LEU A 289 28.23 -2.22 26.51
C LEU A 289 28.76 -1.23 25.47
N LYS A 290 28.47 0.07 25.62
CA LYS A 290 29.08 1.11 24.77
C LYS A 290 30.60 1.10 24.89
N ALA A 291 31.13 1.02 26.12
CA ALA A 291 32.57 0.94 26.35
C ALA A 291 33.18 -0.37 25.84
N VAL A 292 32.48 -1.51 25.99
CA VAL A 292 32.89 -2.80 25.41
C VAL A 292 33.05 -2.69 23.90
N PHE A 293 32.08 -2.09 23.20
CA PHE A 293 32.13 -1.97 21.75
C PHE A 293 33.21 -0.99 21.26
N GLU A 294 33.53 0.03 22.05
CA GLU A 294 34.66 0.90 21.74
C GLU A 294 36.00 0.16 21.91
N ALA A 295 36.17 -0.54 23.04
CA ALA A 295 37.36 -1.36 23.29
C ALA A 295 37.52 -2.48 22.24
N TYR A 296 36.41 -3.05 21.77
CA TYR A 296 36.40 -4.11 20.75
C TYR A 296 37.11 -3.70 19.45
N ARG A 297 37.09 -2.41 19.10
CA ARG A 297 37.77 -1.86 17.90
C ARG A 297 39.29 -2.02 17.94
N GLN A 298 39.87 -2.26 19.13
CA GLN A 298 41.30 -2.53 19.27
C GLN A 298 41.66 -3.96 18.84
N PHE A 299 40.72 -4.90 18.95
CA PHE A 299 40.93 -6.31 18.62
C PHE A 299 40.45 -6.67 17.22
N SER A 300 39.41 -5.99 16.71
CA SER A 300 38.81 -6.25 15.41
C SER A 300 38.68 -5.01 14.54
N LYS A 301 38.80 -5.21 13.23
CA LYS A 301 38.49 -4.19 12.22
C LYS A 301 37.00 -4.15 11.85
N LYS A 302 36.19 -5.08 12.36
CA LYS A 302 34.75 -5.14 12.09
C LYS A 302 33.98 -4.47 13.23
N ASP A 303 32.91 -3.77 12.88
CA ASP A 303 31.91 -3.35 13.86
C ASP A 303 31.19 -4.57 14.46
N ILE A 304 30.79 -4.48 15.73
CA ILE A 304 30.14 -5.58 16.45
C ILE A 304 28.86 -6.08 15.75
N GLU A 305 28.10 -5.23 15.06
CA GLU A 305 26.94 -5.70 14.27
C GLU A 305 27.36 -6.57 13.09
N ASN A 306 28.49 -6.24 12.46
CA ASN A 306 29.04 -7.04 11.36
C ASN A 306 29.60 -8.36 11.87
N VAL A 307 30.21 -8.36 13.06
CA VAL A 307 30.62 -9.59 13.76
C VAL A 307 29.41 -10.45 14.05
N ILE A 308 28.37 -9.92 14.70
CA ILE A 308 27.15 -10.71 15.00
C ILE A 308 26.53 -11.29 13.72
N LYS A 309 26.50 -10.55 12.61
CA LYS A 309 26.01 -11.04 11.31
C LYS A 309 26.89 -12.13 10.68
N SER A 310 28.21 -12.09 10.88
CA SER A 310 29.12 -13.11 10.32
C SER A 310 29.19 -14.36 11.19
N GLU A 311 29.07 -14.18 12.50
CA GLU A 311 29.30 -15.23 13.51
C GLU A 311 27.99 -15.96 13.89
N THR A 312 26.83 -15.33 13.72
CA THR A 312 25.54 -15.94 14.09
C THR A 312 24.55 -15.91 12.93
N SER A 313 23.51 -16.75 12.99
CA SER A 313 22.48 -16.84 11.96
C SER A 313 21.07 -16.97 12.56
N GLY A 314 20.04 -16.95 11.72
CA GLY A 314 18.66 -17.15 12.15
C GLY A 314 18.17 -16.12 13.18
N ASN A 315 17.26 -16.55 14.06
CA ASN A 315 16.61 -15.67 15.03
C ASN A 315 17.52 -15.24 16.18
N ILE A 316 18.54 -16.02 16.54
CA ILE A 316 19.54 -15.58 17.52
C ILE A 316 20.33 -14.37 17.00
N CYS A 317 20.71 -14.37 15.71
CA CYS A 317 21.35 -13.23 15.07
C CYS A 317 20.45 -11.98 15.14
N LYS A 318 19.16 -12.12 14.78
CA LYS A 318 18.19 -11.02 14.86
C LYS A 318 18.07 -10.46 16.28
N GLY A 319 18.00 -11.34 17.28
CA GLY A 319 17.88 -10.96 18.68
C GLY A 319 19.08 -10.22 19.23
N LEU A 320 20.30 -10.71 18.98
CA LEU A 320 21.54 -10.04 19.39
C LEU A 320 21.70 -8.68 18.68
N LEU A 321 21.36 -8.59 17.39
CA LEU A 321 21.34 -7.33 16.65
C LEU A 321 20.30 -6.35 17.21
N ALA A 322 19.13 -6.82 17.63
CA ALA A 322 18.09 -5.97 18.21
C ALA A 322 18.59 -5.30 19.50
N ILE A 323 19.26 -6.04 20.40
CA ILE A 323 19.87 -5.47 21.61
C ILE A 323 20.83 -4.34 21.27
N VAL A 324 21.76 -4.59 20.34
CA VAL A 324 22.78 -3.61 19.94
C VAL A 324 22.13 -2.37 19.30
N ARG A 325 21.18 -2.58 18.39
CA ARG A 325 20.53 -1.48 17.65
C ARG A 325 19.64 -0.63 18.53
N VAL A 326 18.83 -1.24 19.40
CA VAL A 326 18.00 -0.51 20.38
C VAL A 326 18.90 0.33 21.29
N MET A 327 20.01 -0.24 21.77
CA MET A 327 20.94 0.47 22.65
C MET A 327 21.63 1.65 21.94
N ARG A 328 21.97 1.51 20.65
CA ARG A 328 22.64 2.56 19.86
C ARG A 328 21.67 3.67 19.43
N ASN A 329 20.56 3.30 18.82
CA ASN A 329 19.59 4.20 18.23
C ASN A 329 18.21 3.53 18.23
N ARG A 330 17.48 3.67 19.34
CA ARG A 330 16.13 3.12 19.49
C ARG A 330 15.15 3.66 18.44
N PRO A 331 15.08 4.98 18.14
CA PRO A 331 14.25 5.48 17.05
C PRO A 331 14.60 4.85 15.68
N GLY A 332 15.88 4.74 15.35
CA GLY A 332 16.38 4.12 14.12
C GLY A 332 16.07 2.62 14.01
N TYR A 333 16.07 1.91 15.13
CA TYR A 333 15.60 0.52 15.19
C TYR A 333 14.12 0.41 14.79
N PHE A 334 13.24 1.19 15.41
CA PHE A 334 11.81 1.18 15.07
C PHE A 334 11.53 1.72 13.66
N ALA A 335 12.31 2.68 13.18
CA ALA A 335 12.25 3.13 11.78
C ALA A 335 12.59 2.00 10.80
N SER A 336 13.58 1.17 11.14
CA SER A 336 13.95 -0.01 10.35
C SER A 336 12.87 -1.10 10.38
N GLN A 337 12.20 -1.27 11.53
CA GLN A 337 11.05 -2.17 11.67
C GLN A 337 9.86 -1.70 10.80
N LEU A 338 9.48 -0.43 10.89
CA LEU A 338 8.45 0.15 10.02
C LEU A 338 8.82 0.04 8.53
N LYS A 339 10.10 0.22 8.20
CA LYS A 339 10.57 0.05 6.81
C LYS A 339 10.32 -1.37 6.35
N LYS A 340 10.60 -2.36 7.20
CA LYS A 340 10.37 -3.76 6.88
C LYS A 340 8.88 -4.04 6.72
N ALA A 341 8.05 -3.53 7.63
CA ALA A 341 6.59 -3.72 7.60
C ALA A 341 5.94 -3.17 6.33
N LEU A 342 6.47 -2.05 5.83
CA LEU A 342 5.97 -1.35 4.64
C LEU A 342 6.77 -1.68 3.37
N LYS A 343 7.63 -2.70 3.36
CA LYS A 343 8.46 -3.04 2.19
C LYS A 343 7.92 -4.28 1.50
N GLY A 344 7.55 -4.13 0.23
CA GLY A 344 7.25 -5.24 -0.68
C GLY A 344 5.84 -5.14 -1.24
N ILE A 345 5.29 -6.27 -1.68
CA ILE A 345 3.89 -6.36 -2.09
C ILE A 345 3.08 -6.73 -0.86
N GLY A 346 2.31 -5.77 -0.33
CA GLY A 346 1.54 -5.90 0.90
C GLY A 346 2.23 -5.29 2.12
N THR A 347 1.49 -5.19 3.22
CA THR A 347 1.91 -4.57 4.46
C THR A 347 1.89 -5.62 5.57
N ASP A 348 2.91 -5.64 6.42
CA ASP A 348 2.82 -6.36 7.71
C ASP A 348 2.05 -5.48 8.70
N GLU A 349 0.72 -5.63 8.72
CA GLU A 349 -0.12 -4.78 9.58
C GLU A 349 0.06 -5.05 11.07
N ASP A 350 0.47 -6.25 11.47
CA ASP A 350 0.71 -6.57 12.88
C ASP A 350 1.98 -5.83 13.38
N GLU A 351 3.08 -5.85 12.62
CA GLU A 351 4.28 -5.05 12.91
C GLU A 351 3.99 -3.53 12.85
N LEU A 352 3.31 -3.07 11.79
CA LEU A 352 2.96 -1.65 11.63
C LEU A 352 2.12 -1.15 12.81
N ASN A 353 1.08 -1.90 13.21
CA ASN A 353 0.24 -1.56 14.35
C ASN A 353 1.04 -1.56 15.65
N ARG A 354 1.87 -2.57 15.88
CA ARG A 354 2.67 -2.68 17.10
C ARG A 354 3.62 -1.51 17.28
N VAL A 355 4.33 -1.11 16.23
CA VAL A 355 5.24 0.05 16.31
C VAL A 355 4.43 1.36 16.43
N VAL A 356 3.39 1.57 15.63
CA VAL A 356 2.63 2.83 15.69
C VAL A 356 1.97 3.02 17.06
N ILE A 357 1.28 2.01 17.58
CA ILE A 357 0.57 2.09 18.87
C ILE A 357 1.54 2.24 20.03
N SER A 358 2.63 1.47 20.05
CA SER A 358 3.56 1.49 21.19
C SER A 358 4.46 2.73 21.24
N ARG A 359 4.61 3.45 20.11
CA ARG A 359 5.54 4.58 20.00
C ARG A 359 4.87 5.94 19.77
N CYS A 360 3.58 6.01 19.39
CA CYS A 360 2.90 7.28 19.08
C CYS A 360 2.89 8.29 20.25
N GLU A 361 2.96 7.84 21.50
CA GLU A 361 3.03 8.70 22.70
C GLU A 361 4.45 8.77 23.31
N VAL A 362 5.47 8.22 22.63
CA VAL A 362 6.83 8.09 23.17
C VAL A 362 7.84 8.87 22.34
N ASP A 363 8.21 8.39 21.16
CA ASP A 363 9.30 8.92 20.34
C ASP A 363 9.01 8.85 18.83
N MET A 364 7.72 8.83 18.46
CA MET A 364 7.31 8.72 17.06
C MET A 364 7.84 9.87 16.19
N ILE A 365 8.07 11.06 16.76
CA ILE A 365 8.69 12.16 16.00
C ILE A 365 10.10 11.78 15.55
N GLN A 366 10.94 11.28 16.48
CA GLN A 366 12.31 10.85 16.15
C GLN A 366 12.32 9.63 15.21
N ILE A 367 11.37 8.70 15.40
CA ILE A 367 11.22 7.54 14.51
C ILE A 367 10.94 8.00 13.08
N LYS A 368 10.07 9.00 12.89
CA LYS A 368 9.75 9.55 11.56
C LYS A 368 10.96 10.21 10.90
N GLU A 369 11.77 10.94 11.65
CA GLU A 369 13.01 11.57 11.16
C GLU A 369 14.03 10.52 10.69
N GLU A 370 14.25 9.47 11.49
CA GLU A 370 15.12 8.35 11.12
C GLU A 370 14.56 7.58 9.92
N TYR A 371 13.24 7.38 9.88
CA TYR A 371 12.56 6.73 8.76
C TYR A 371 12.79 7.48 7.45
N GLU A 372 12.59 8.79 7.45
CA GLU A 372 12.82 9.63 6.27
C GLU A 372 14.29 9.64 5.86
N THR A 373 15.20 9.63 6.84
CA THR A 373 16.65 9.51 6.57
C THR A 373 16.97 8.21 5.83
N ILE A 374 16.40 7.09 6.25
CA ILE A 374 16.64 5.75 5.69
C ILE A 374 15.91 5.54 4.35
N MET A 375 14.69 6.05 4.21
CA MET A 375 13.80 5.74 3.08
C MET A 375 13.74 6.84 2.02
N LYS A 376 14.23 8.05 2.31
CA LYS A 376 14.08 9.26 1.48
C LYS A 376 12.61 9.54 1.12
N ARG A 377 11.69 9.13 2.00
CA ARG A 377 10.24 9.29 1.94
C ARG A 377 9.72 9.36 3.37
N THR A 378 8.77 10.25 3.64
CA THR A 378 8.14 10.35 4.97
C THR A 378 7.33 9.09 5.28
N LEU A 379 7.27 8.72 6.57
CA LEU A 379 6.50 7.57 7.04
C LEU A 379 5.03 7.69 6.66
N GLU A 380 4.43 8.87 6.83
CA GLU A 380 3.02 9.13 6.51
C GLU A 380 2.72 8.89 5.04
N LYS A 381 3.58 9.38 4.13
CA LYS A 381 3.39 9.15 2.70
C LYS A 381 3.47 7.66 2.38
N HIS A 382 4.32 6.90 3.08
CA HIS A 382 4.44 5.47 2.84
C HIS A 382 3.20 4.72 3.34
N VAL A 383 2.76 5.01 4.56
CA VAL A 383 1.49 4.49 5.11
C VAL A 383 0.33 4.85 4.20
N GLU A 384 0.28 6.07 3.65
CA GLU A 384 -0.79 6.50 2.77
C GLU A 384 -0.90 5.70 1.47
N SER A 385 0.23 5.21 0.93
CA SER A 385 0.23 4.38 -0.28
C SER A 385 0.01 2.89 -0.01
N ASP A 386 0.47 2.39 1.13
CA ASP A 386 0.45 0.95 1.46
C ASP A 386 -0.78 0.51 2.24
N THR A 387 -1.55 1.47 2.77
CA THR A 387 -2.79 1.21 3.51
C THR A 387 -3.97 1.95 2.88
N SER A 388 -5.20 1.54 3.21
CA SER A 388 -6.42 2.14 2.67
C SER A 388 -7.55 2.19 3.69
N GLY A 389 -8.67 2.82 3.32
CA GLY A 389 -9.88 2.91 4.13
C GLY A 389 -9.67 3.60 5.49
N ASP A 390 -10.51 3.24 6.46
CA ASP A 390 -10.47 3.80 7.81
C ASP A 390 -9.26 3.35 8.62
N TYR A 391 -8.69 2.18 8.28
CA TYR A 391 -7.41 1.72 8.80
C TYR A 391 -6.27 2.70 8.49
N ARG A 392 -6.18 3.19 7.25
CA ARG A 392 -5.24 4.26 6.89
C ARG A 392 -5.51 5.54 7.68
N LYS A 393 -6.78 5.95 7.80
CA LYS A 393 -7.14 7.21 8.47
C LYS A 393 -6.67 7.23 9.92
N ILE A 394 -6.92 6.16 10.69
CA ILE A 394 -6.47 6.09 12.08
C ILE A 394 -4.94 6.06 12.20
N LEU A 395 -4.24 5.32 11.33
CA LEU A 395 -2.77 5.33 11.33
C LEU A 395 -2.22 6.74 11.08
N LEU A 396 -2.73 7.44 10.06
CA LEU A 396 -2.31 8.80 9.75
C LEU A 396 -2.66 9.77 10.89
N GLU A 397 -3.81 9.59 11.56
CA GLU A 397 -4.17 10.39 12.72
C GLU A 397 -3.21 10.13 13.89
N LEU A 398 -2.75 8.89 14.13
CA LEU A 398 -1.74 8.60 15.15
C LEU A 398 -0.36 9.16 14.80
N LEU A 399 -0.01 9.26 13.52
CA LEU A 399 1.27 9.77 13.03
C LEU A 399 1.32 11.31 12.87
N LYS A 400 0.17 11.97 13.02
CA LYS A 400 0.01 13.41 12.84
C LYS A 400 0.86 14.21 13.82
N ASP A 401 1.53 15.23 13.30
CA ASP A 401 2.37 16.15 14.07
C ASP A 401 1.58 16.85 15.20
N PRO A 402 2.09 16.90 16.45
CA PRO A 402 1.41 17.57 17.57
C PRO A 402 1.07 19.04 17.31
N THR A 403 1.90 19.77 16.56
CA THR A 403 1.67 21.18 16.21
C THR A 403 0.43 21.38 15.35
N ARG A 404 0.03 20.36 14.60
CA ARG A 404 -1.19 20.34 13.77
C ARG A 404 -2.44 19.89 14.56
N ARG A 405 -2.28 19.46 15.83
CA ARG A 405 -3.40 19.09 16.71
C ARG A 405 -3.92 20.26 17.54
N THR A 406 -3.04 21.17 17.96
CA THR A 406 -3.38 22.30 18.84
C THR A 406 -4.03 23.49 18.13
N GLN A 407 -3.88 23.62 16.81
CA GLN A 407 -4.46 24.71 16.02
C GLN A 407 -6.01 24.68 15.91
N LYS A 408 -6.70 23.70 16.49
CA LYS A 408 -8.16 23.53 16.41
C LYS A 408 -8.95 23.80 17.70
N ALA A 409 -8.31 24.19 18.81
CA ALA A 409 -8.98 24.35 20.11
C ALA A 409 -9.24 25.80 20.55
N GLY A 410 -8.97 26.81 19.71
CA GLY A 410 -9.22 28.22 20.03
C GLY A 410 -10.08 28.88 18.96
N ASN A 411 -11.29 29.31 19.32
CA ASN A 411 -12.04 30.30 18.54
C ASN A 411 -11.23 31.60 18.49
N GLU A 412 -10.65 31.94 17.35
CA GLU A 412 -10.64 33.32 16.83
C GLU A 412 -10.16 33.38 15.38
N LYS A 413 -10.64 34.44 14.72
CA LYS A 413 -10.54 34.78 13.30
C LYS A 413 -9.11 34.64 12.75
N TYR A 414 -8.99 34.02 11.58
CA TYR A 414 -7.73 33.95 10.84
C TYR A 414 -7.33 35.33 10.32
N GLU A 415 -6.44 36.01 11.04
CA GLU A 415 -5.54 36.95 10.40
C GLU A 415 -4.51 36.17 9.57
N ASN A 416 -4.49 36.52 8.27
CA ASN A 416 -3.44 36.32 7.29
C ASN A 416 -2.24 35.45 7.69
N VAL A 417 -2.43 34.13 7.65
CA VAL A 417 -1.34 33.23 7.28
C VAL A 417 -1.47 33.00 5.79
N GLU A 418 -0.52 33.50 5.00
CA GLU A 418 -0.36 33.06 3.61
C GLU A 418 -0.08 31.56 3.63
N LEU A 419 -1.14 30.78 3.42
CA LEU A 419 -1.03 29.42 2.93
C LEU A 419 -0.21 29.47 1.63
N PRO A 420 0.71 28.52 1.36
CA PRO A 420 1.30 28.39 0.04
C PRO A 420 0.13 28.14 -0.91
N GLY A 421 -0.27 29.20 -1.61
CA GLY A 421 -1.49 29.24 -2.37
C GLY A 421 -1.52 28.04 -3.28
N TYR A 422 -2.66 27.35 -3.30
CA TYR A 422 -3.09 26.76 -4.55
C TYR A 422 -3.23 27.93 -5.53
N LYS A 423 -2.13 28.30 -6.17
CA LYS A 423 -2.18 29.12 -7.36
C LYS A 423 -2.98 28.28 -8.34
N GLN A 424 -4.14 28.77 -8.72
CA GLN A 424 -4.75 28.38 -9.99
C GLN A 424 -3.60 28.23 -11.00
N PRO A 425 -3.49 27.09 -11.73
CA PRO A 425 -2.90 27.19 -13.05
C PRO A 425 -3.63 28.35 -13.70
N GLU A 426 -2.88 29.37 -14.11
CA GLU A 426 -3.44 30.47 -14.89
C GLU A 426 -4.39 29.85 -15.90
N ILE A 427 -5.65 30.28 -15.85
CA ILE A 427 -6.71 29.84 -16.74
C ILE A 427 -6.07 29.72 -18.13
N TYR A 428 -6.01 28.50 -18.68
CA TYR A 428 -5.61 28.30 -20.06
C TYR A 428 -6.63 29.04 -20.94
N LYS A 429 -6.38 30.33 -21.14
CA LYS A 429 -6.99 31.20 -22.13
C LYS A 429 -6.21 31.13 -23.44
N GLU A 430 -5.61 29.97 -23.70
CA GLU A 430 -5.03 29.65 -24.98
C GLU A 430 -5.81 28.45 -25.48
N ASP A 431 -6.23 28.50 -26.74
CA ASP A 431 -6.79 27.37 -27.47
C ASP A 431 -5.78 26.20 -27.41
N ILE A 432 -5.84 25.39 -26.35
CA ILE A 432 -5.01 24.19 -26.26
C ILE A 432 -5.47 23.29 -27.40
N ILE A 433 -4.65 23.20 -28.44
CA ILE A 433 -4.85 22.26 -29.53
C ILE A 433 -4.81 20.87 -28.91
N GLN A 434 -5.97 20.24 -28.73
CA GLN A 434 -6.07 18.86 -28.26
C GLN A 434 -5.28 17.97 -29.21
N GLN A 435 -4.29 17.24 -28.66
CA GLN A 435 -3.40 16.42 -29.45
C GLN A 435 -3.36 14.99 -28.92
N GLY A 436 -3.85 14.07 -29.73
CA GLY A 436 -3.67 12.64 -29.52
C GLY A 436 -2.23 12.19 -29.74
N THR A 437 -1.83 11.13 -29.05
CA THR A 437 -0.60 10.36 -29.31
C THR A 437 -0.71 9.52 -30.60
N MET A 438 -1.93 9.24 -31.06
CA MET A 438 -2.24 8.40 -32.21
C MET A 438 -2.86 9.21 -33.35
N LYS A 439 -2.40 8.93 -34.58
CA LYS A 439 -2.92 9.51 -35.83
C LYS A 439 -3.15 8.40 -36.85
N ALA A 440 -3.89 8.70 -37.91
CA ALA A 440 -4.03 7.79 -39.04
C ALA A 440 -2.65 7.46 -39.63
N ALA A 441 -2.35 6.17 -39.78
CA ALA A 441 -1.11 5.74 -40.41
C ALA A 441 -1.09 6.17 -41.89
N PRO A 442 0.02 6.74 -42.39
CA PRO A 442 0.17 7.02 -43.80
C PRO A 442 0.22 5.72 -44.62
N ASN A 443 -0.18 5.77 -45.89
CA ASN A 443 -0.15 4.61 -46.81
C ASN A 443 -0.91 3.37 -46.29
N PHE A 444 -1.98 3.59 -45.54
CA PHE A 444 -2.80 2.52 -44.95
C PHE A 444 -3.45 1.62 -46.02
N ASP A 445 -3.38 0.32 -45.78
CA ASP A 445 -3.94 -0.74 -46.63
C ASP A 445 -4.57 -1.81 -45.71
N ALA A 446 -5.88 -1.73 -45.55
CA ALA A 446 -6.64 -2.63 -44.69
C ALA A 446 -6.50 -4.11 -45.10
N GLY A 447 -6.33 -4.37 -46.41
CA GLY A 447 -6.18 -5.72 -46.95
C GLY A 447 -4.84 -6.35 -46.58
N ARG A 448 -3.77 -5.55 -46.62
CA ARG A 448 -2.41 -5.97 -46.21
C ARG A 448 -2.34 -6.19 -44.71
N ASP A 449 -2.89 -5.27 -43.92
CA ASP A 449 -2.93 -5.40 -42.47
C ASP A 449 -3.76 -6.62 -42.04
N ALA A 450 -4.89 -6.88 -42.70
CA ALA A 450 -5.70 -8.09 -42.45
C ALA A 450 -4.92 -9.39 -42.73
N ASP A 451 -4.16 -9.45 -43.83
CA ASP A 451 -3.33 -10.62 -44.15
C ASP A 451 -2.19 -10.81 -43.13
N ALA A 452 -1.55 -9.71 -42.72
CA ALA A 452 -0.47 -9.73 -41.75
C ALA A 452 -0.96 -10.17 -40.36
N LEU A 453 -2.10 -9.66 -39.91
CA LEU A 453 -2.74 -10.10 -38.66
C LEU A 453 -3.13 -11.59 -38.74
N ARG A 454 -3.68 -12.04 -39.86
CA ARG A 454 -4.01 -13.46 -40.04
C ARG A 454 -2.76 -14.34 -39.95
N LYS A 455 -1.65 -13.89 -40.55
CA LYS A 455 -0.37 -14.58 -40.51
C LYS A 455 0.20 -14.62 -39.10
N ALA A 456 0.14 -13.52 -38.35
CA ALA A 456 0.57 -13.43 -36.95
C ALA A 456 -0.20 -14.39 -36.03
N MET A 457 -1.46 -14.69 -36.38
CA MET A 457 -2.36 -15.60 -35.67
C MET A 457 -2.44 -17.00 -36.31
N LYS A 458 -1.51 -17.37 -37.21
CA LYS A 458 -1.56 -18.68 -37.91
C LYS A 458 -0.46 -19.61 -37.41
N GLY A 459 -0.86 -20.71 -36.79
CA GLY A 459 0.03 -21.83 -36.48
C GLY A 459 0.05 -22.12 -34.98
N PHE A 460 1.17 -22.66 -34.51
CA PHE A 460 1.38 -22.87 -33.08
C PHE A 460 2.04 -21.62 -32.49
N GLY A 461 1.34 -20.96 -31.57
CA GLY A 461 1.76 -19.67 -31.00
C GLY A 461 1.28 -18.47 -31.83
N THR A 462 1.46 -17.30 -31.25
CA THR A 462 1.01 -16.01 -31.80
C THR A 462 2.21 -15.09 -31.93
N ASP A 463 2.24 -14.24 -32.95
CA ASP A 463 3.26 -13.18 -33.08
C ASP A 463 2.72 -11.88 -32.46
N GLU A 464 2.81 -11.75 -31.14
CA GLU A 464 2.29 -10.59 -30.40
C GLU A 464 2.97 -9.28 -30.84
N LYS A 465 4.24 -9.34 -31.26
CA LYS A 465 4.97 -8.17 -31.77
C LYS A 465 4.34 -7.65 -33.06
N ALA A 466 3.95 -8.53 -33.98
CA ALA A 466 3.23 -8.13 -35.18
C ALA A 466 1.85 -7.55 -34.86
N LEU A 467 1.12 -8.14 -33.90
CA LEU A 467 -0.17 -7.60 -33.44
C LEU A 467 -0.01 -6.18 -32.89
N ILE A 468 0.98 -5.95 -32.03
CA ILE A 468 1.28 -4.63 -31.44
C ILE A 468 1.72 -3.63 -32.51
N ALA A 469 2.64 -4.02 -33.39
CA ALA A 469 3.17 -3.14 -34.43
C ALA A 469 2.07 -2.65 -35.38
N ILE A 470 1.10 -3.51 -35.72
CA ILE A 470 -0.03 -3.15 -36.58
C ILE A 470 -1.07 -2.38 -35.76
N LEU A 471 -1.70 -3.00 -34.77
CA LEU A 471 -2.88 -2.43 -34.10
C LEU A 471 -2.53 -1.24 -33.19
N GLY A 472 -1.32 -1.21 -32.63
CA GLY A 472 -0.80 -0.07 -31.86
C GLY A 472 -0.43 1.14 -32.70
N ASN A 473 -0.37 1.01 -34.03
CA ASN A 473 -0.06 2.08 -34.99
C ASN A 473 -1.16 2.31 -36.03
N ARG A 474 -2.40 1.94 -35.75
CA ARG A 474 -3.57 2.27 -36.57
C ARG A 474 -4.57 3.00 -35.71
N ASN A 475 -5.10 4.11 -36.19
CA ASN A 475 -6.18 4.80 -35.48
C ASN A 475 -7.47 3.96 -35.52
N THR A 476 -8.49 4.39 -34.79
CA THR A 476 -9.73 3.62 -34.62
C THR A 476 -10.44 3.40 -35.94
N ALA A 477 -10.54 4.42 -36.80
CA ALA A 477 -11.12 4.28 -38.13
C ALA A 477 -10.42 3.19 -38.97
N GLN A 478 -9.09 3.20 -39.00
CA GLN A 478 -8.30 2.19 -39.70
C GLN A 478 -8.45 0.80 -39.08
N ARG A 479 -8.48 0.67 -37.75
CA ARG A 479 -8.72 -0.61 -37.06
C ARG A 479 -10.09 -1.19 -37.40
N LEU A 480 -11.13 -0.35 -37.48
CA LEU A 480 -12.47 -0.79 -37.89
C LEU A 480 -12.51 -1.20 -39.37
N GLU A 481 -11.77 -0.51 -40.24
CA GLU A 481 -11.64 -0.91 -41.65
C GLU A 481 -10.88 -2.24 -41.80
N ILE A 482 -9.82 -2.46 -41.01
CA ILE A 482 -9.13 -3.75 -40.92
C ILE A 482 -10.11 -4.84 -40.46
N LYS A 483 -10.88 -4.59 -39.39
CA LYS A 483 -11.87 -5.54 -38.85
C LYS A 483 -12.91 -5.93 -39.91
N ALA A 484 -13.44 -4.96 -40.65
CA ALA A 484 -14.39 -5.19 -41.74
C ALA A 484 -13.74 -5.97 -42.91
N THR A 485 -12.53 -5.58 -43.33
CA THR A 485 -11.78 -6.21 -44.42
C THR A 485 -11.37 -7.63 -44.07
N PHE A 486 -10.94 -7.89 -42.84
CA PHE A 486 -10.60 -9.23 -42.35
C PHE A 486 -11.81 -10.16 -42.46
N LYS A 487 -13.01 -9.67 -42.10
CA LYS A 487 -14.27 -10.42 -42.23
C LYS A 487 -14.67 -10.69 -43.67
N SER A 488 -14.64 -9.67 -44.54
CA SER A 488 -15.04 -9.82 -45.94
C SER A 488 -14.06 -10.67 -46.75
N LYS A 489 -12.75 -10.51 -46.51
CA LYS A 489 -11.68 -11.18 -47.25
C LYS A 489 -11.42 -12.60 -46.78
N LEU A 490 -11.46 -12.86 -45.47
CA LEU A 490 -11.07 -14.15 -44.88
C LEU A 490 -12.26 -14.95 -44.33
N GLY A 491 -13.45 -14.36 -44.24
CA GLY A 491 -14.64 -15.01 -43.68
C GLY A 491 -14.55 -15.26 -42.16
N ARG A 492 -13.68 -14.55 -41.45
CA ARG A 492 -13.39 -14.73 -40.02
C ARG A 492 -13.64 -13.45 -39.24
N ASP A 493 -13.95 -13.57 -37.96
CA ASP A 493 -14.09 -12.40 -37.08
C ASP A 493 -12.75 -12.10 -36.40
N LEU A 494 -12.18 -10.92 -36.68
CA LEU A 494 -10.87 -10.53 -36.17
C LEU A 494 -10.83 -10.49 -34.63
N VAL A 495 -11.90 -10.01 -33.97
CA VAL A 495 -11.93 -9.93 -32.51
C VAL A 495 -11.98 -11.32 -31.89
N SER A 496 -12.77 -12.23 -32.48
CA SER A 496 -12.80 -13.64 -32.09
C SER A 496 -11.43 -14.30 -32.22
N ASP A 497 -10.74 -14.08 -33.35
CA ASP A 497 -9.40 -14.64 -33.58
C ASP A 497 -8.39 -14.07 -32.56
N LEU A 498 -8.38 -12.75 -32.33
CA LEU A 498 -7.50 -12.15 -31.31
C LEU A 498 -7.75 -12.75 -29.92
N LYS A 499 -9.02 -12.99 -29.55
CA LYS A 499 -9.38 -13.58 -28.25
C LYS A 499 -9.00 -15.06 -28.11
N SER A 500 -8.99 -15.83 -29.21
CA SER A 500 -8.56 -17.23 -29.15
C SER A 500 -7.04 -17.38 -29.15
N GLU A 501 -6.33 -16.44 -29.78
CA GLU A 501 -4.87 -16.50 -29.98
C GLU A 501 -4.08 -15.75 -28.90
N THR A 502 -4.75 -14.96 -28.05
CA THR A 502 -4.11 -14.22 -26.96
C THR A 502 -4.85 -14.44 -25.64
N SER A 503 -4.21 -14.11 -24.51
CA SER A 503 -4.83 -14.27 -23.19
C SER A 503 -4.55 -13.09 -22.25
N GLY A 504 -5.14 -13.13 -21.06
CA GLY A 504 -4.88 -12.17 -19.98
C GLY A 504 -5.24 -10.71 -20.32
N ASN A 505 -4.50 -9.78 -19.73
CA ASN A 505 -4.74 -8.34 -19.91
C ASN A 505 -4.41 -7.85 -21.33
N PHE A 506 -3.47 -8.51 -22.03
CA PHE A 506 -3.15 -8.20 -23.42
C PHE A 506 -4.35 -8.47 -24.34
N SER A 507 -4.98 -9.65 -24.21
CA SER A 507 -6.20 -10.00 -24.95
C SER A 507 -7.35 -9.03 -24.68
N LYS A 508 -7.56 -8.68 -23.41
CA LYS A 508 -8.58 -7.71 -22.98
C LYS A 508 -8.37 -6.32 -23.57
N LEU A 509 -7.11 -5.87 -23.69
CA LEU A 509 -6.77 -4.58 -24.29
C LEU A 509 -6.98 -4.61 -25.80
N LEU A 510 -6.56 -5.69 -26.48
CA LEU A 510 -6.79 -5.88 -27.92
C LEU A 510 -8.28 -5.89 -28.28
N GLU A 511 -9.11 -6.60 -27.51
CA GLU A 511 -10.57 -6.62 -27.72
C GLU A 511 -11.16 -5.21 -27.67
N ARG A 512 -10.79 -4.42 -26.66
CA ARG A 512 -11.26 -3.03 -26.49
C ARG A 512 -10.75 -2.09 -27.57
N LEU A 513 -9.50 -2.29 -28.01
CA LEU A 513 -8.87 -1.48 -29.05
C LEU A 513 -9.58 -1.62 -30.41
N MET A 514 -10.31 -2.72 -30.62
CA MET A 514 -11.05 -3.04 -31.85
C MET A 514 -12.54 -2.62 -31.80
N MET A 515 -12.95 -1.87 -30.78
CA MET A 515 -14.29 -1.31 -30.65
C MET A 515 -14.31 0.13 -31.15
N ASP A 516 -15.45 0.55 -31.74
CA ASP A 516 -15.73 1.98 -31.88
C ASP A 516 -15.77 2.63 -30.48
N PRO A 517 -15.37 3.90 -30.31
CA PRO A 517 -15.32 4.49 -28.98
C PRO A 517 -16.70 4.47 -28.27
N VAL A 518 -17.82 4.65 -28.99
CA VAL A 518 -19.17 4.61 -28.39
C VAL A 518 -19.48 3.18 -27.96
N GLU A 519 -19.15 2.20 -28.80
CA GLU A 519 -19.31 0.77 -28.48
C GLU A 519 -18.48 0.37 -27.26
N LEU A 520 -17.26 0.90 -27.13
CA LEU A 520 -16.39 0.68 -25.97
C LEU A 520 -17.02 1.26 -24.69
N ASP A 521 -17.50 2.49 -24.73
CA ASP A 521 -18.22 3.09 -23.59
C ASP A 521 -19.44 2.21 -23.22
N CYS A 522 -20.23 1.76 -24.21
CA CYS A 522 -21.36 0.85 -23.97
C CYS A 522 -20.94 -0.51 -23.38
N PHE A 523 -19.82 -1.07 -23.85
CA PHE A 523 -19.25 -2.32 -23.32
C PHE A 523 -18.80 -2.16 -21.87
N GLU A 524 -18.06 -1.11 -21.54
CA GLU A 524 -17.59 -0.84 -20.18
C GLU A 524 -18.76 -0.58 -19.23
N LEU A 525 -19.76 0.21 -19.65
CA LEU A 525 -20.99 0.41 -18.88
C LEU A 525 -21.77 -0.88 -18.66
N LYS A 526 -21.81 -1.79 -19.66
CA LYS A 526 -22.46 -3.09 -19.50
C LYS A 526 -21.72 -3.97 -18.51
N GLN A 527 -20.40 -3.99 -18.58
CA GLN A 527 -19.57 -4.74 -17.66
C GLN A 527 -19.67 -4.18 -16.23
N ALA A 528 -19.85 -2.87 -16.09
CA ALA A 528 -20.01 -2.21 -14.80
C ALA A 528 -21.30 -2.56 -14.06
N VAL A 529 -22.35 -2.98 -14.77
CA VAL A 529 -23.67 -3.35 -14.22
C VAL A 529 -23.98 -4.83 -14.38
N LYS A 530 -22.95 -5.65 -14.61
CA LYS A 530 -23.10 -7.09 -14.87
C LYS A 530 -22.40 -7.89 -13.78
N GLY A 531 -23.18 -8.72 -13.09
CA GLY A 531 -22.67 -9.66 -12.11
C GLY A 531 -23.24 -9.38 -10.72
N LEU A 532 -22.55 -9.82 -9.67
CA LEU A 532 -22.86 -9.44 -8.30
C LEU A 532 -22.09 -8.17 -7.95
N GLY A 533 -22.81 -7.11 -7.60
CA GLY A 533 -22.25 -5.78 -7.34
C GLY A 533 -22.13 -4.92 -8.59
N THR A 534 -21.83 -3.64 -8.39
CA THR A 534 -21.71 -2.64 -9.45
C THR A 534 -20.27 -2.10 -9.49
N ASP A 535 -19.75 -1.75 -10.67
CA ASP A 535 -18.51 -0.97 -10.79
C ASP A 535 -18.85 0.52 -10.87
N GLU A 536 -19.11 1.12 -9.71
CA GLU A 536 -19.59 2.50 -9.59
C GLU A 536 -18.60 3.48 -10.22
N GLU A 537 -17.30 3.24 -10.07
CA GLU A 537 -16.24 4.11 -10.61
C GLU A 537 -16.30 4.20 -12.15
N THR A 538 -16.49 3.06 -12.83
CA THR A 538 -16.63 3.05 -14.30
C THR A 538 -17.91 3.77 -14.74
N LEU A 539 -19.02 3.58 -14.02
CA LEU A 539 -20.26 4.32 -14.29
C LEU A 539 -20.03 5.83 -14.16
N ILE A 540 -19.46 6.28 -13.04
CA ILE A 540 -19.29 7.70 -12.78
C ILE A 540 -18.27 8.32 -13.75
N GLU A 541 -17.13 7.67 -14.01
CA GLU A 541 -16.14 8.20 -14.94
C GLU A 541 -16.75 8.45 -16.32
N ILE A 542 -17.43 7.46 -16.90
CA ILE A 542 -18.02 7.60 -18.24
C ILE A 542 -19.14 8.64 -18.22
N LEU A 543 -20.01 8.63 -17.21
CA LEU A 543 -21.16 9.54 -17.18
C LEU A 543 -20.79 11.00 -16.89
N THR A 544 -19.64 11.26 -16.27
CA THR A 544 -19.21 12.62 -15.90
C THR A 544 -18.18 13.22 -16.84
N SER A 545 -17.51 12.40 -17.67
CA SER A 545 -16.45 12.86 -18.59
C SER A 545 -16.89 12.93 -20.06
N ARG A 546 -18.07 12.43 -20.42
CA ARG A 546 -18.58 12.44 -21.79
C ARG A 546 -19.53 13.63 -21.99
N SER A 547 -19.45 14.24 -23.18
CA SER A 547 -20.38 15.30 -23.57
C SER A 547 -21.82 14.78 -23.68
N ASN A 548 -22.79 15.69 -23.64
CA ASN A 548 -24.21 15.39 -23.78
C ASN A 548 -24.51 14.62 -25.08
N ASP A 549 -23.96 15.08 -26.21
CA ASP A 549 -24.11 14.41 -27.51
C ASP A 549 -23.54 12.98 -27.48
N ARG A 550 -22.42 12.80 -26.77
CA ARG A 550 -21.79 11.49 -26.62
C ARG A 550 -22.61 10.58 -25.72
N LEU A 551 -23.17 11.07 -24.61
CA LEU A 551 -24.07 10.31 -23.74
C LEU A 551 -25.35 9.88 -24.47
N LYS A 552 -25.89 10.75 -25.32
CA LYS A 552 -27.01 10.40 -26.21
C LYS A 552 -26.65 9.26 -27.16
N ALA A 553 -25.50 9.37 -27.84
CA ALA A 553 -25.00 8.31 -28.73
C ALA A 553 -24.77 6.98 -27.99
N ILE A 554 -24.26 7.03 -26.76
CA ILE A 554 -24.11 5.86 -25.88
C ILE A 554 -25.49 5.24 -25.60
N GLY A 555 -26.50 6.03 -25.22
CA GLY A 555 -27.85 5.50 -24.94
C GLY A 555 -28.48 4.77 -26.14
N GLU A 556 -28.37 5.36 -27.32
CA GLU A 556 -28.86 4.76 -28.58
C GLU A 556 -28.09 3.49 -28.94
N THR A 557 -26.75 3.52 -28.85
CA THR A 557 -25.87 2.40 -29.22
C THR A 557 -25.99 1.26 -28.23
N TYR A 558 -26.07 1.54 -26.94
CA TYR A 558 -26.27 0.53 -25.89
C TYR A 558 -27.56 -0.26 -26.12
N THR A 559 -28.64 0.44 -26.48
CA THR A 559 -29.93 -0.19 -26.79
C THR A 559 -29.82 -1.10 -28.01
N LYS A 560 -29.06 -0.71 -29.04
CA LYS A 560 -28.79 -1.57 -30.22
C LYS A 560 -27.97 -2.79 -29.85
N MET A 561 -26.94 -2.64 -29.02
CA MET A 561 -26.02 -3.73 -28.64
C MET A 561 -26.67 -4.77 -27.72
N TYR A 562 -27.48 -4.32 -26.76
CA TYR A 562 -27.98 -5.19 -25.68
C TYR A 562 -29.49 -5.38 -25.67
N SER A 563 -30.21 -4.77 -26.61
CA SER A 563 -31.68 -4.82 -26.68
C SER A 563 -32.38 -4.37 -25.38
N LYS A 564 -31.69 -3.56 -24.56
CA LYS A 564 -32.18 -3.00 -23.29
C LYS A 564 -31.59 -1.60 -23.13
N ALA A 565 -32.39 -0.67 -22.63
CA ALA A 565 -31.93 0.70 -22.38
C ALA A 565 -30.92 0.72 -21.23
N LEU A 566 -29.84 1.49 -21.37
CA LEU A 566 -28.80 1.67 -20.36
C LEU A 566 -29.38 2.12 -19.00
N GLU A 567 -30.31 3.07 -19.02
CA GLU A 567 -31.01 3.55 -17.82
C GLU A 567 -31.71 2.42 -17.06
N LYS A 568 -32.27 1.42 -17.77
CA LYS A 568 -32.92 0.27 -17.13
C LYS A 568 -31.91 -0.65 -16.47
N ASP A 569 -30.74 -0.86 -17.08
CA ASP A 569 -29.67 -1.65 -16.47
C ASP A 569 -29.10 -0.95 -15.23
N VAL A 570 -28.82 0.36 -15.32
CA VAL A 570 -28.36 1.16 -14.17
C VAL A 570 -29.39 1.17 -13.04
N LYS A 571 -30.68 1.35 -13.34
CA LYS A 571 -31.75 1.33 -12.33
C LYS A 571 -31.93 -0.03 -11.64
N SER A 572 -31.63 -1.12 -12.34
CA SER A 572 -31.72 -2.47 -11.76
C SER A 572 -30.54 -2.81 -10.86
N ASP A 573 -29.37 -2.23 -11.15
CA ASP A 573 -28.12 -2.58 -10.46
C ASP A 573 -27.79 -1.60 -9.32
N THR A 574 -28.36 -0.39 -9.35
CA THR A 574 -28.13 0.66 -8.35
C THR A 574 -29.41 1.01 -7.59
N SER A 575 -29.26 1.63 -6.41
CA SER A 575 -30.39 2.07 -5.59
C SER A 575 -30.13 3.41 -4.90
N GLY A 576 -31.12 3.93 -4.17
CA GLY A 576 -30.98 5.16 -3.39
C GLY A 576 -30.63 6.40 -4.22
N ASP A 577 -30.02 7.38 -3.56
CA ASP A 577 -29.58 8.65 -4.15
C ASP A 577 -28.48 8.48 -5.21
N PHE A 578 -27.65 7.44 -5.07
CA PHE A 578 -26.67 7.10 -6.08
C PHE A 578 -27.32 6.72 -7.43
N ARG A 579 -28.39 5.91 -7.41
CA ARG A 579 -29.19 5.64 -8.62
C ARG A 579 -29.77 6.93 -9.20
N HIS A 580 -30.26 7.85 -8.36
CA HIS A 580 -30.83 9.10 -8.82
C HIS A 580 -29.77 9.98 -9.51
N LEU A 581 -28.57 10.08 -8.94
CA LEU A 581 -27.43 10.77 -9.54
C LEU A 581 -27.10 10.20 -10.93
N LEU A 582 -26.90 8.89 -11.04
CA LEU A 582 -26.53 8.26 -12.31
C LEU A 582 -27.63 8.42 -13.38
N VAL A 583 -28.89 8.27 -13.00
CA VAL A 583 -30.03 8.47 -13.92
C VAL A 583 -30.11 9.93 -14.38
N SER A 584 -29.80 10.90 -13.52
CA SER A 584 -29.74 12.31 -13.90
C SER A 584 -28.60 12.59 -14.89
N LEU A 585 -27.39 12.09 -14.61
CA LEU A 585 -26.25 12.23 -15.52
C LEU A 585 -26.52 11.59 -16.89
N LEU A 586 -27.17 10.42 -16.91
CA LEU A 586 -27.58 9.72 -18.13
C LEU A 586 -28.53 10.51 -19.03
N GLN A 587 -29.22 11.53 -18.52
CA GLN A 587 -30.08 12.36 -19.35
C GLN A 587 -29.27 13.17 -20.37
N GLY A 588 -27.97 13.40 -20.12
CA GLY A 588 -27.10 14.16 -21.02
C GLY A 588 -27.63 15.58 -21.26
N ARG A 589 -27.97 16.29 -20.18
CA ARG A 589 -28.56 17.65 -20.23
C ARG A 589 -27.75 18.68 -19.45
N ARG A 590 -26.53 18.34 -19.07
CA ARG A 590 -25.70 19.21 -18.23
C ARG A 590 -25.23 20.41 -19.06
N PRO A 591 -25.32 21.66 -18.57
CA PRO A 591 -24.83 22.80 -19.35
C PRO A 591 -23.36 22.62 -19.72
N GLU A 592 -22.97 22.90 -20.97
CA GLU A 592 -21.58 22.77 -21.45
C GLU A 592 -20.89 24.14 -21.64
N THR A 593 -21.44 25.18 -21.01
CA THR A 593 -20.87 26.54 -21.05
C THR A 593 -19.53 26.60 -20.31
N THR A 594 -18.59 27.37 -20.87
CA THR A 594 -17.26 27.59 -20.27
C THR A 594 -17.20 28.84 -19.40
N GLU A 595 -18.22 29.69 -19.46
CA GLU A 595 -18.32 30.90 -18.66
C GLU A 595 -18.80 30.60 -17.24
N VAL A 596 -18.28 31.35 -16.27
CA VAL A 596 -18.66 31.26 -14.86
C VAL A 596 -19.50 32.47 -14.48
N ASN A 597 -20.73 32.23 -14.06
CA ASN A 597 -21.56 33.23 -13.41
C ASN A 597 -21.18 33.28 -11.92
N VAL A 598 -20.37 34.28 -11.55
CA VAL A 598 -19.82 34.41 -10.19
C VAL A 598 -20.92 34.59 -9.13
N THR A 599 -21.96 35.38 -9.42
CA THR A 599 -23.06 35.62 -8.49
C THR A 599 -23.85 34.33 -8.21
N GLU A 600 -24.11 33.56 -9.27
CA GLU A 600 -24.76 32.25 -9.14
C GLU A 600 -23.84 31.25 -8.43
N ALA A 601 -22.53 31.28 -8.70
CA ALA A 601 -21.56 30.42 -8.04
C ALA A 601 -21.50 30.66 -6.52
N GLN A 602 -21.61 31.92 -6.09
CA GLN A 602 -21.70 32.28 -4.66
C GLN A 602 -22.97 31.75 -4.00
N LYS A 603 -24.11 31.90 -4.70
CA LYS A 603 -25.40 31.40 -4.21
C LYS A 603 -25.39 29.87 -4.08
N ASP A 604 -24.94 29.18 -5.13
CA ASP A 604 -24.84 27.73 -5.17
C ASP A 604 -23.83 27.21 -4.13
N ALA A 605 -22.72 27.92 -3.91
CA ALA A 605 -21.77 27.60 -2.84
C ALA A 605 -22.44 27.71 -1.46
N GLN A 606 -23.23 28.77 -1.22
CA GLN A 606 -24.01 28.90 0.00
C GLN A 606 -25.04 27.78 0.15
N GLU A 607 -25.71 27.38 -0.94
CA GLU A 607 -26.65 26.27 -0.93
C GLU A 607 -25.97 24.93 -0.60
N LEU A 608 -24.75 24.69 -1.08
CA LEU A 608 -23.92 23.53 -0.68
C LEU A 608 -23.52 23.59 0.80
N ILE A 609 -23.23 24.78 1.34
CA ILE A 609 -22.94 24.97 2.78
C ILE A 609 -24.17 24.62 3.61
N ASP A 610 -25.32 25.14 3.22
CA ASP A 610 -26.59 24.93 3.93
C ASP A 610 -27.05 23.46 3.85
N ALA A 611 -26.79 22.80 2.71
CA ALA A 611 -27.10 21.39 2.48
C ALA A 611 -26.14 20.42 3.19
N GLY A 612 -24.94 20.86 3.56
CA GLY A 612 -23.92 20.04 4.23
C GLY A 612 -23.69 20.37 5.71
N LYS A 613 -23.37 21.62 6.06
CA LYS A 613 -22.94 22.03 7.42
C LYS A 613 -24.09 22.50 8.32
N ALA A 614 -25.25 22.88 7.77
CA ALA A 614 -26.32 23.52 8.54
C ALA A 614 -27.44 22.56 9.00
N LYS A 615 -27.32 21.25 8.77
CA LYS A 615 -28.32 20.22 9.13
C LYS A 615 -27.66 18.93 9.66
N PHE A 616 -28.45 18.10 10.35
CA PHE A 616 -28.05 16.75 10.75
C PHE A 616 -28.19 15.80 9.54
N GLY A 617 -27.06 15.41 8.94
CA GLY A 617 -27.00 14.67 7.67
C GLY A 617 -26.92 15.58 6.44
N THR A 618 -26.47 15.03 5.31
CA THR A 618 -26.34 15.76 4.02
C THR A 618 -27.66 15.72 3.25
N ASP A 619 -28.08 16.85 2.68
CA ASP A 619 -29.14 16.87 1.67
C ASP A 619 -28.56 16.42 0.31
N GLU A 620 -28.41 15.10 0.17
CA GLU A 620 -27.80 14.46 -1.01
C GLU A 620 -28.55 14.80 -2.30
N SER A 621 -29.86 15.05 -2.22
CA SER A 621 -30.68 15.51 -3.34
C SER A 621 -30.28 16.91 -3.83
N LYS A 622 -29.90 17.83 -2.92
CA LYS A 622 -29.38 19.16 -3.27
C LYS A 622 -28.00 19.10 -3.89
N PHE A 623 -27.12 18.27 -3.34
CA PHE A 623 -25.82 17.98 -3.96
C PHE A 623 -26.04 17.46 -5.38
N ASN A 624 -26.83 16.40 -5.55
CA ASN A 624 -27.10 15.79 -6.86
C ASN A 624 -27.67 16.79 -7.88
N ALA A 625 -28.65 17.60 -7.51
CA ALA A 625 -29.22 18.62 -8.40
C ALA A 625 -28.14 19.59 -8.88
N LEU A 626 -27.32 20.10 -7.95
CA LEU A 626 -26.32 21.12 -8.25
C LEU A 626 -25.16 20.56 -9.08
N PHE A 627 -24.72 19.32 -8.83
CA PHE A 627 -23.69 18.66 -9.63
C PHE A 627 -24.18 18.26 -11.04
N CYS A 628 -25.46 17.95 -11.21
CA CYS A 628 -26.02 17.59 -12.52
C CYS A 628 -26.42 18.81 -13.37
N ASP A 629 -26.83 19.92 -12.74
CA ASP A 629 -27.43 21.07 -13.42
C ASP A 629 -26.44 22.21 -13.71
N ARG A 630 -25.16 22.05 -13.36
CA ARG A 630 -24.12 23.09 -13.55
C ARG A 630 -23.02 22.61 -14.48
N SER A 631 -22.54 23.49 -15.35
CA SER A 631 -21.39 23.19 -16.21
C SER A 631 -20.13 22.91 -15.41
N ASP A 632 -19.14 22.24 -16.01
CA ASP A 632 -17.85 22.01 -15.35
C ASP A 632 -17.16 23.32 -14.96
N ALA A 633 -17.28 24.35 -15.80
CA ALA A 633 -16.75 25.67 -15.49
C ALA A 633 -17.48 26.29 -14.28
N GLN A 634 -18.81 26.22 -14.28
CA GLN A 634 -19.62 26.76 -13.19
C GLN A 634 -19.37 26.02 -11.87
N LEU A 635 -19.26 24.68 -11.88
CA LEU A 635 -18.90 23.89 -10.70
C LEU A 635 -17.53 24.29 -10.12
N ARG A 636 -16.52 24.51 -10.97
CA ARG A 636 -15.23 25.05 -10.50
C ARG A 636 -15.38 26.42 -9.86
N GLY A 637 -16.21 27.29 -10.44
CA GLY A 637 -16.58 28.58 -9.84
C GLY A 637 -17.19 28.41 -8.45
N ILE A 638 -18.15 27.50 -8.33
CA ILE A 638 -18.84 27.17 -7.07
C ILE A 638 -17.86 26.65 -6.03
N PHE A 639 -16.95 25.74 -6.39
CA PHE A 639 -15.97 25.20 -5.45
C PHE A 639 -14.99 26.26 -4.96
N ASN A 640 -14.60 27.20 -5.83
CA ASN A 640 -13.77 28.34 -5.44
C ASN A 640 -14.50 29.26 -4.45
N GLU A 641 -15.76 29.61 -4.71
CA GLU A 641 -16.55 30.43 -3.78
C GLU A 641 -16.84 29.67 -2.48
N TYR A 642 -17.11 28.37 -2.53
CA TYR A 642 -17.27 27.53 -1.36
C TYR A 642 -16.01 27.53 -0.48
N ALA A 643 -14.82 27.39 -1.09
CA ALA A 643 -13.56 27.44 -0.38
C ALA A 643 -13.32 28.81 0.27
N LYS A 644 -13.68 29.91 -0.41
CA LYS A 644 -13.63 31.26 0.17
C LYS A 644 -14.58 31.42 1.37
N LEU A 645 -15.80 30.90 1.27
CA LEU A 645 -16.83 31.06 2.30
C LEU A 645 -16.58 30.18 3.53
N THR A 646 -15.98 29.01 3.35
CA THR A 646 -15.85 28.01 4.42
C THR A 646 -14.45 27.77 4.94
N GLY A 647 -13.42 28.22 4.21
CA GLY A 647 -12.02 27.88 4.47
C GLY A 647 -11.64 26.43 4.15
N ASN A 648 -12.58 25.59 3.70
CA ASN A 648 -12.36 24.19 3.34
C ASN A 648 -12.72 23.94 1.87
N SER A 649 -12.10 22.94 1.25
CA SER A 649 -12.54 22.48 -0.07
C SER A 649 -13.88 21.74 -0.01
N VAL A 650 -14.67 21.80 -1.09
CA VAL A 650 -15.89 20.98 -1.23
C VAL A 650 -15.57 19.49 -1.11
N GLU A 651 -14.40 19.08 -1.59
CA GLU A 651 -13.90 17.70 -1.47
C GLU A 651 -13.78 17.25 -0.01
N GLU A 652 -13.22 18.10 0.87
CA GLU A 652 -13.12 17.80 2.30
C GLU A 652 -14.49 17.68 2.96
N THR A 653 -15.41 18.58 2.63
CA THR A 653 -16.81 18.50 3.12
C THR A 653 -17.48 17.23 2.63
N VAL A 654 -17.37 16.88 1.35
CA VAL A 654 -17.98 15.65 0.82
C VAL A 654 -17.38 14.41 1.49
N LYS A 655 -16.07 14.40 1.75
CA LYS A 655 -15.43 13.31 2.51
C LYS A 655 -15.87 13.22 3.97
N SER A 656 -16.29 14.32 4.59
CA SER A 656 -16.74 14.33 5.99
C SER A 656 -18.24 14.07 6.14
N GLU A 657 -19.05 14.54 5.18
CA GLU A 657 -20.51 14.58 5.29
C GLU A 657 -21.24 13.49 4.47
N THR A 658 -20.56 12.85 3.53
CA THR A 658 -21.12 11.75 2.72
C THR A 658 -20.29 10.49 2.86
N SER A 659 -20.89 9.32 2.65
CA SER A 659 -20.20 8.02 2.69
C SER A 659 -20.66 7.11 1.55
N GLY A 660 -20.03 5.94 1.40
CA GLY A 660 -20.45 4.94 0.41
C GLY A 660 -20.40 5.42 -1.05
N ASP A 661 -21.33 4.95 -1.88
CA ASP A 661 -21.28 5.17 -3.33
C ASP A 661 -21.67 6.58 -3.75
N ILE A 662 -22.48 7.28 -2.93
CA ILE A 662 -22.78 8.68 -3.15
C ILE A 662 -21.54 9.56 -2.94
N GLN A 663 -20.72 9.26 -1.91
CA GLN A 663 -19.43 9.93 -1.72
C GLN A 663 -18.51 9.69 -2.91
N LYS A 664 -18.40 8.44 -3.38
CA LYS A 664 -17.59 8.13 -4.59
C LYS A 664 -18.11 8.88 -5.81
N GLY A 665 -19.43 8.93 -6.00
CA GLY A 665 -20.15 9.68 -7.04
C GLY A 665 -19.78 11.16 -7.07
N ILE A 666 -19.98 11.83 -5.94
CA ILE A 666 -19.72 13.27 -5.80
C ILE A 666 -18.22 13.56 -5.90
N LEU A 667 -17.35 12.75 -5.28
CA LEU A 667 -15.90 12.92 -5.37
C LEU A 667 -15.37 12.73 -6.78
N ALA A 668 -15.90 11.79 -7.55
CA ALA A 668 -15.51 11.61 -8.94
C ALA A 668 -15.99 12.77 -9.82
N ILE A 669 -17.14 13.40 -9.53
CA ILE A 669 -17.55 14.65 -10.20
C ILE A 669 -16.58 15.79 -9.84
N ILE A 670 -16.20 15.93 -8.57
CA ILE A 670 -15.24 16.96 -8.10
C ILE A 670 -13.85 16.76 -8.71
N ARG A 671 -13.41 15.49 -8.83
CA ARG A 671 -12.07 15.10 -9.29
C ARG A 671 -11.99 14.78 -10.78
N CYS A 672 -13.08 14.94 -11.53
CA CYS A 672 -13.18 14.56 -12.95
C CYS A 672 -12.80 13.08 -13.23
N GLY A 673 -13.25 12.13 -12.39
CA GLY A 673 -13.22 10.69 -12.71
C GLY A 673 -11.89 9.95 -12.53
N LEU A 674 -10.92 10.46 -11.73
CA LEU A 674 -9.64 9.77 -11.53
C LEU A 674 -9.72 8.59 -10.55
N GLY A 675 -9.47 7.37 -11.06
CA GLY A 675 -9.29 6.14 -10.28
C GLY A 675 -8.32 5.16 -10.96
N THR A 676 -7.59 4.36 -10.18
CA THR A 676 -6.53 3.45 -10.65
C THR A 676 -7.00 1.99 -10.72
N LYS A 677 -7.88 1.68 -11.68
CA LYS A 677 -8.17 0.29 -12.10
C LYS A 677 -7.52 -0.02 -13.45
N GLU A 678 -7.13 -1.28 -13.68
CA GLU A 678 -6.58 -1.74 -14.98
C GLU A 678 -7.56 -1.47 -16.15
N SER A 679 -8.87 -1.62 -15.93
CA SER A 679 -9.92 -1.29 -16.92
C SER A 679 -9.95 0.20 -17.24
N THR A 680 -9.77 1.04 -16.22
CA THR A 680 -9.66 2.50 -16.35
C THR A 680 -8.42 2.89 -17.14
N LEU A 681 -7.25 2.31 -16.85
CA LEU A 681 -6.03 2.57 -17.63
C LEU A 681 -6.23 2.24 -19.12
N ASN A 682 -6.79 1.06 -19.42
CA ASN A 682 -7.07 0.64 -20.80
C ASN A 682 -8.03 1.62 -21.49
N ARG A 683 -9.13 1.97 -20.83
CA ARG A 683 -10.14 2.90 -21.37
C ARG A 683 -9.56 4.27 -21.62
N ILE A 684 -8.86 4.86 -20.65
CA ILE A 684 -8.25 6.19 -20.80
C ILE A 684 -7.25 6.19 -21.94
N VAL A 685 -6.30 5.25 -21.95
CA VAL A 685 -5.29 5.19 -23.02
C VAL A 685 -5.94 5.00 -24.39
N ILE A 686 -6.93 4.11 -24.53
CA ILE A 686 -7.62 3.92 -25.82
C ILE A 686 -8.38 5.18 -26.23
N THR A 687 -9.31 5.65 -25.40
CA THR A 687 -10.25 6.73 -25.74
C THR A 687 -9.59 8.09 -25.88
N ARG A 688 -8.46 8.32 -25.20
CA ARG A 688 -7.77 9.63 -25.23
C ARG A 688 -6.57 9.64 -26.18
N SER A 689 -6.07 8.47 -26.63
CA SER A 689 -4.93 8.40 -27.56
C SER A 689 -5.13 9.17 -28.85
N GLU A 690 -6.37 9.36 -29.32
CA GLU A 690 -6.69 10.13 -30.54
C GLU A 690 -7.22 11.54 -30.26
N ILE A 691 -7.33 11.95 -28.99
CA ILE A 691 -7.95 13.21 -28.56
C ILE A 691 -6.89 14.13 -27.93
N ASP A 692 -6.41 13.79 -26.74
CA ASP A 692 -5.61 14.70 -25.89
C ASP A 692 -4.64 13.96 -24.95
N LEU A 693 -4.28 12.70 -25.24
CA LEU A 693 -3.38 11.93 -24.37
C LEU A 693 -2.01 12.60 -24.20
N VAL A 694 -1.57 13.47 -25.13
CA VAL A 694 -0.37 14.30 -24.95
C VAL A 694 -0.56 15.26 -23.77
N GLN A 695 -1.66 16.02 -23.73
CA GLN A 695 -1.96 16.94 -22.63
C GLN A 695 -2.14 16.21 -21.31
N ILE A 696 -2.76 15.02 -21.32
CA ILE A 696 -2.91 14.18 -20.13
C ILE A 696 -1.54 13.78 -19.58
N LYS A 697 -0.60 13.36 -20.44
CA LYS A 697 0.78 13.03 -20.03
C LYS A 697 1.51 14.23 -19.43
N GLU A 698 1.37 15.41 -20.03
CA GLU A 698 1.98 16.65 -19.52
C GLU A 698 1.39 17.07 -18.17
N ALA A 699 0.08 16.96 -18.01
CA ALA A 699 -0.59 17.23 -16.74
C ALA A 699 -0.15 16.23 -15.66
N TYR A 700 -0.06 14.94 -16.01
CA TYR A 700 0.44 13.90 -15.11
C TYR A 700 1.87 14.20 -14.66
N ASN A 701 2.77 14.58 -15.58
CA ASN A 701 4.14 14.96 -15.24
C ASN A 701 4.18 16.14 -14.27
N ARG A 702 3.40 17.19 -14.52
CA ARG A 702 3.34 18.36 -13.63
C ARG A 702 2.80 18.03 -12.24
N LEU A 703 1.79 17.17 -12.15
CA LEU A 703 1.15 16.82 -10.87
C LEU A 703 1.99 15.84 -10.04
N PHE A 704 2.63 14.88 -10.69
CA PHE A 704 3.31 13.77 -10.00
C PHE A 704 4.83 13.83 -10.09
N ASN A 705 5.39 14.79 -10.83
CA ASN A 705 6.81 14.93 -11.14
C ASN A 705 7.43 13.63 -11.69
N ARG A 706 6.65 12.93 -12.53
CA ARG A 706 6.95 11.62 -13.12
C ARG A 706 6.31 11.47 -14.50
N GLU A 707 6.95 10.73 -15.40
CA GLU A 707 6.36 10.41 -16.71
C GLU A 707 5.32 9.31 -16.57
N LEU A 708 4.13 9.51 -17.16
CA LEU A 708 3.03 8.54 -17.12
C LEU A 708 3.46 7.18 -17.71
N GLU A 709 4.26 7.20 -18.77
CA GLU A 709 4.82 6.01 -19.40
C GLU A 709 5.75 5.23 -18.47
N ARG A 710 6.50 5.93 -17.62
CA ARG A 710 7.41 5.28 -16.67
C ARG A 710 6.61 4.54 -15.61
N ASP A 711 5.55 5.14 -15.09
CA ASP A 711 4.67 4.50 -14.10
C ASP A 711 3.87 3.35 -14.75
N VAL A 712 3.32 3.54 -15.96
CA VAL A 712 2.69 2.44 -16.71
C VAL A 712 3.69 1.30 -16.96
N SER A 713 4.94 1.63 -17.29
CA SER A 713 6.02 0.66 -17.51
C SER A 713 6.42 -0.11 -16.25
N SER A 714 6.33 0.49 -15.06
CA SER A 714 6.62 -0.21 -13.80
C SER A 714 5.45 -1.08 -13.31
N GLU A 715 4.22 -0.65 -13.57
CA GLU A 715 3.00 -1.33 -13.08
C GLU A 715 2.48 -2.41 -14.04
N THR A 716 2.99 -2.47 -15.27
CA THR A 716 2.57 -3.44 -16.29
C THR A 716 3.73 -4.28 -16.78
N SER A 717 3.45 -5.44 -17.39
CA SER A 717 4.49 -6.34 -17.92
C SER A 717 4.06 -7.02 -19.23
N GLY A 718 5.02 -7.64 -19.91
CA GLY A 718 4.79 -8.42 -21.14
C GLY A 718 4.20 -7.60 -22.30
N ASP A 719 3.44 -8.28 -23.15
CA ASP A 719 2.84 -7.67 -24.35
C ASP A 719 1.75 -6.65 -24.03
N TYR A 720 1.12 -6.78 -22.85
CA TYR A 720 0.19 -5.80 -22.32
C TYR A 720 0.87 -4.44 -22.11
N LYS A 721 2.03 -4.43 -21.44
CA LYS A 721 2.87 -3.23 -21.30
C LYS A 721 3.29 -2.68 -22.65
N ALA A 722 3.77 -3.55 -23.54
CA ALA A 722 4.29 -3.15 -24.83
C ALA A 722 3.22 -2.44 -25.67
N LEU A 723 1.99 -2.95 -25.68
CA LEU A 723 0.88 -2.30 -26.39
C LEU A 723 0.50 -0.95 -25.77
N LEU A 724 0.39 -0.86 -24.43
CA LEU A 724 0.07 0.41 -23.76
C LEU A 724 1.10 1.49 -24.08
N LEU A 725 2.39 1.16 -23.97
CA LEU A 725 3.47 2.09 -24.30
C LEU A 725 3.45 2.48 -25.79
N GLU A 726 3.13 1.55 -26.69
CA GLU A 726 2.98 1.87 -28.11
C GLU A 726 1.79 2.81 -28.37
N LEU A 727 0.69 2.71 -27.62
CA LEU A 727 -0.44 3.65 -27.70
C LEU A 727 -0.09 5.04 -27.14
N MET A 728 0.75 5.09 -26.10
CA MET A 728 1.18 6.34 -25.43
C MET A 728 2.36 7.05 -26.09
N LYS A 729 3.01 6.39 -27.05
CA LYS A 729 4.17 6.86 -27.78
C LYS A 729 3.93 8.22 -28.41
N ASP A 730 4.90 9.12 -28.28
CA ASP A 730 4.78 10.48 -28.82
C ASP A 730 4.59 10.45 -30.33
N PRO A 731 3.75 11.35 -30.89
CA PRO A 731 3.50 11.41 -32.33
C PRO A 731 4.77 11.55 -33.18
N SER A 732 5.81 12.22 -32.66
CA SER A 732 7.10 12.39 -33.34
C SER A 732 7.94 11.12 -33.42
N GLN A 733 7.67 10.14 -32.55
CA GLN A 733 8.40 8.88 -32.46
C GLN A 733 7.72 7.73 -33.23
N ARG A 734 6.55 7.99 -33.84
CA ARG A 734 5.87 7.03 -34.71
C ARG A 734 6.47 7.13 -36.11
N SER A 735 7.30 6.17 -36.49
CA SER A 735 7.73 6.02 -37.89
C SER A 735 6.54 5.65 -38.76
N GLY A 736 6.35 6.36 -39.87
CA GLY A 736 5.28 6.14 -40.85
C GLY A 736 5.37 4.82 -41.60
#